data_AF-A0A842WWQ2-F1
#
_entry.id   AF-A0A842WWQ2-F1
#
_cell.length_a   1.000
_cell.length_b   1.000
_cell.length_c   1.000
_cell.angle_alpha   90.00
_cell.angle_beta   90.00
_cell.angle_gamma   90.00
#
_symmetry.space_group_name_H-M   'P 1'
#
loop_
_entity.id
_entity.type
_entity.pdbx_description
1 polymer ?
#
loop_
_entity_poly.entity_id
_entity_poly.type
_entity_poly.pdbx_seq_one_letter_code
_entity_poly.pdbx_strand_id
1 'polypeptide(L)'
;MKKTQTIFIIAMLLASVTAISGFATAQSGDPYVRVIWETADELHEWENEAEESQWIFGPQPDLWIGYADNLTSIGENFYQAELETDLLLNITIPKSFLGEDNDLDVIRFWGSKQMDRSPIFVMEYNATADSWSYFSFRYQPGQTEPVEGNFLVLDIADCEYEAEADYYKAVFAFKFEGPLAPGIFWTGMQAVDTDGRPVTPSWLNRLTTDGFQSPPIAVGMNVNPTQFELPKYYFADMIDPSGDVIHYIGDNDTFIVRLQAGVEIVDTLIPFSFLTFNESYQQTISYDQPINWPATMYEANPPMETIEYDVGPMMFLIHNETGTFIEAGYPDVEFYWQELAEGIGAWLVNFTIARNSTVSNAEFLSNYFVTNSTYTGSFNAGTKLQWSGYYTNNTDMDFDPLKTGAVIRPELGLCNVLGPNGERLNPHPDIQRRETFKLAYKAAFIEAFVYDELGGVANTAMQGDVLSLNFTIHQPSELVNGSRIIYDHDNLDWKIEELLANFTVQTSGTGFGENDTHYWNTATTYNFTIDFINDTISSWTANFKFTREKGTGTLVDIDVEVTNYWTIHDYEIEIGPESTHLWVNITFSENAPDMILTESHVAVTQIENVYYESGGTWYQEYPIGNPIDDWIDQIKTLDLSGDTIWSPGHFRLGDVSIWVPPAWTVTDNGAIDLDGNVYTTEDQYFIKRTGYWHDWGNTTVEGMSVIAGFDPSPGQNGDEFVSNSWMGAVSMIMEFEANESFYWYHASDFSPVNETELSEIQELLWNNITQHIPAPEYLHVAWMSENRTLDLSEITGLEDNLWTNTWFAWGTQQWFSVATSATQKKVASFRAEYAGLLVFNDIDPVGPEEPNEAPDFDFNEGLIETDEVTHVVLIDDIESIELRQPFGATNGTGDVIVDPDTEVEFGISIYNVSVSMYPLQIENGEGIRGPWHFRQSYEGVLGLNSTNFDYWITHATIDEMAFDITFSVDQTQYDPDDDTTWNHAVSFKIDQYFGEWNLTEFDNSVLNDRGLAVNFFATLGTGTRTQYQAGSTPVTDTNDDSVSADYYQFGSENNPFANVSMGGLPYTYGGDGHSTTYYSGSSTVPVGAFSAMYESSSGDTITNWKVDATMLFMTAGYTHWGGEEIICDPVFVSYSSSQYSGSSTSTTSTTTSTTTTGTGNPVNGNLYILVGGAVLALVIIMVISRRRR
;
A
#
# COMPACT_ATOMS: atom_id res chain seq x y z
N MET A 1 5.92 -6.51 30.80
CA MET A 1 6.01 -5.24 31.60
C MET A 1 5.00 -5.00 32.74
N LYS A 2 3.83 -5.67 32.84
CA LYS A 2 2.74 -5.34 33.81
C LYS A 2 3.14 -5.32 35.31
N LYS A 3 4.16 -6.08 35.72
CA LYS A 3 4.60 -6.18 37.14
C LYS A 3 5.56 -5.08 37.57
N THR A 4 6.31 -4.50 36.63
CA THR A 4 7.46 -3.62 36.87
C THR A 4 7.03 -2.20 37.16
N GLN A 5 6.15 -1.64 36.31
CA GLN A 5 5.51 -0.35 36.52
C GLN A 5 4.77 -0.31 37.86
N THR A 6 4.12 -1.41 38.25
CA THR A 6 3.44 -1.50 39.55
C THR A 6 4.40 -1.35 40.73
N ILE A 7 5.62 -1.90 40.65
CA ILE A 7 6.61 -1.84 41.74
C ILE A 7 7.27 -0.45 41.80
N PHE A 8 7.63 0.12 40.65
CA PHE A 8 8.21 1.48 40.56
C PHE A 8 7.22 2.55 41.03
N ILE A 9 5.96 2.45 40.58
CA ILE A 9 4.87 3.30 41.05
C ILE A 9 4.64 3.13 42.56
N ILE A 10 4.74 1.91 43.11
CA ILE A 10 4.63 1.66 44.57
C ILE A 10 5.80 2.27 45.35
N ALA A 11 7.03 2.18 44.85
CA ALA A 11 8.22 2.75 45.49
C ALA A 11 8.17 4.30 45.48
N MET A 12 7.85 4.89 44.32
CA MET A 12 7.61 6.33 44.16
C MET A 12 6.40 6.82 45.00
N LEU A 13 5.31 6.03 45.10
CA LEU A 13 4.16 6.35 45.95
C LEU A 13 4.52 6.30 47.44
N LEU A 14 5.37 5.36 47.88
CA LEU A 14 5.83 5.30 49.26
C LEU A 14 6.64 6.56 49.63
N ALA A 15 7.45 7.09 48.71
CA ALA A 15 8.14 8.37 48.85
C ALA A 15 7.16 9.56 48.94
N SER A 16 6.10 9.57 48.11
CA SER A 16 5.03 10.59 48.16
C SER A 16 4.26 10.59 49.48
N VAL A 17 3.98 9.41 50.07
CA VAL A 17 3.28 9.29 51.37
C VAL A 17 4.15 9.84 52.52
N THR A 18 5.47 9.67 52.46
CA THR A 18 6.40 10.31 53.41
C THR A 18 6.47 11.83 53.23
N ALA A 19 6.45 12.34 51.99
CA ALA A 19 6.41 13.78 51.71
C ALA A 19 5.12 14.42 52.29
N ILE A 20 3.95 13.83 52.00
CA ILE A 20 2.63 14.26 52.46
C ILE A 20 2.52 14.23 53.99
N SER A 21 3.17 13.26 54.66
CA SER A 21 3.20 13.20 56.13
C SER A 21 3.95 14.37 56.79
N GLY A 22 4.85 15.05 56.06
CA GLY A 22 5.54 16.25 56.54
C GLY A 22 4.67 17.52 56.53
N PHE A 23 3.78 17.66 55.54
CA PHE A 23 2.83 18.80 55.46
C PHE A 23 1.88 18.83 56.67
N ALA A 24 1.57 17.67 57.26
CA ALA A 24 0.76 17.58 58.47
C ALA A 24 1.45 18.11 59.76
N THR A 25 2.74 18.45 59.72
CA THR A 25 3.51 18.85 60.92
C THR A 25 3.85 20.33 61.04
N ALA A 26 3.65 21.15 59.99
CA ALA A 26 3.88 22.59 60.03
C ALA A 26 2.62 23.34 60.55
N GLN A 27 2.53 23.55 61.87
CA GLN A 27 1.52 24.42 62.46
C GLN A 27 1.97 25.89 62.46
N SER A 28 1.33 26.70 61.62
CA SER A 28 1.51 28.15 61.40
C SER A 28 2.91 28.60 60.96
N GLY A 29 3.05 28.95 59.68
CA GLY A 29 4.27 29.51 59.09
C GLY A 29 3.94 30.39 57.87
N ASP A 30 4.96 31.10 57.37
CA ASP A 30 4.89 31.82 56.08
C ASP A 30 4.78 30.81 54.92
N PRO A 31 4.23 31.20 53.75
CA PRO A 31 4.15 30.36 52.55
C PRO A 31 5.50 29.70 52.23
N TYR A 32 5.51 28.44 51.77
CA TYR A 32 6.75 27.75 51.42
C TYR A 32 6.62 26.78 50.25
N VAL A 33 7.76 26.45 49.64
CA VAL A 33 7.91 25.34 48.69
C VAL A 33 8.84 24.30 49.33
N ARG A 34 8.44 23.03 49.31
CA ARG A 34 9.27 21.89 49.74
C ARG A 34 9.67 21.07 48.52
N VAL A 35 10.96 20.86 48.36
CA VAL A 35 11.56 20.11 47.25
C VAL A 35 12.25 18.88 47.80
N ILE A 36 11.89 17.71 47.27
CA ILE A 36 12.49 16.42 47.62
C ILE A 36 12.97 15.77 46.33
N TRP A 37 14.17 15.20 46.31
CA TRP A 37 14.64 14.45 45.15
C TRP A 37 15.28 13.12 45.55
N GLU A 38 15.23 12.17 44.63
CA GLU A 38 15.85 10.84 44.74
C GLU A 38 16.28 10.34 43.35
N THR A 39 17.51 9.85 43.23
CA THR A 39 18.02 9.19 42.03
C THR A 39 17.83 7.68 42.13
N ALA A 40 17.46 7.03 41.03
CA ALA A 40 17.24 5.60 40.94
C ALA A 40 18.14 4.97 39.85
N ASP A 41 18.61 3.76 40.15
CA ASP A 41 19.31 2.85 39.24
C ASP A 41 18.72 1.45 39.46
N GLU A 42 17.89 1.00 38.51
CA GLU A 42 17.13 -0.25 38.62
C GLU A 42 17.35 -1.14 37.38
N LEU A 43 17.41 -2.45 37.58
CA LEU A 43 17.43 -3.47 36.52
C LEU A 43 16.22 -4.39 36.69
N HIS A 44 15.49 -4.62 35.60
CA HIS A 44 14.36 -5.54 35.57
C HIS A 44 14.45 -6.53 34.42
N GLU A 45 14.42 -7.82 34.73
CA GLU A 45 14.32 -8.88 33.72
C GLU A 45 12.86 -9.26 33.45
N TRP A 46 12.54 -9.57 32.20
CA TRP A 46 11.21 -9.96 31.76
C TRP A 46 11.26 -10.95 30.60
N GLU A 47 10.14 -11.63 30.37
CA GLU A 47 9.94 -12.64 29.34
C GLU A 47 8.44 -12.68 29.02
N ASN A 48 8.07 -12.67 27.73
CA ASN A 48 6.69 -12.84 27.26
C ASN A 48 6.61 -13.83 26.09
N GLU A 49 5.42 -14.38 25.90
CA GLU A 49 5.03 -15.22 24.77
C GLU A 49 3.67 -14.72 24.29
N ALA A 50 3.52 -14.55 22.97
CA ALA A 50 2.28 -14.15 22.32
C ALA A 50 2.03 -15.00 21.07
N GLU A 51 0.76 -15.23 20.77
CA GLU A 51 0.29 -15.86 19.54
C GLU A 51 -0.86 -14.99 19.02
N GLU A 52 -0.80 -14.65 17.74
CA GLU A 52 -1.81 -13.84 17.08
C GLU A 52 -2.14 -14.43 15.72
N SER A 53 -3.41 -14.41 15.35
CA SER A 53 -3.87 -14.90 14.05
C SER A 53 -4.69 -13.86 13.32
N GLN A 54 -4.37 -13.64 12.06
CA GLN A 54 -5.08 -12.73 11.17
C GLN A 54 -5.27 -13.35 9.78
N TRP A 55 -6.33 -12.95 9.08
CA TRP A 55 -6.54 -13.34 7.69
C TRP A 55 -5.76 -12.40 6.77
N ILE A 56 -4.83 -12.94 5.97
CA ILE A 56 -4.18 -12.16 4.90
C ILE A 56 -5.11 -12.11 3.69
N PHE A 57 -5.66 -13.26 3.31
CA PHE A 57 -6.80 -13.38 2.40
C PHE A 57 -7.88 -14.14 3.14
N GLY A 58 -9.06 -13.58 3.24
CA GLY A 58 -10.07 -14.15 4.11
C GLY A 58 -11.43 -13.54 3.90
N PRO A 59 -12.44 -14.10 4.60
CA PRO A 59 -13.83 -13.78 4.37
C PRO A 59 -14.08 -12.29 4.59
N GLN A 60 -14.58 -11.59 3.57
CA GLN A 60 -14.91 -10.17 3.67
C GLN A 60 -16.36 -9.94 4.11
N PRO A 61 -16.66 -8.81 4.76
CA PRO A 61 -18.01 -8.29 4.86
C PRO A 61 -18.63 -8.08 3.47
N ASP A 62 -19.88 -8.51 3.30
CA ASP A 62 -20.68 -8.25 2.11
C ASP A 62 -21.54 -6.99 2.35
N LEU A 63 -21.50 -6.07 1.40
CA LEU A 63 -22.20 -4.79 1.48
C LEU A 63 -23.07 -4.56 0.25
N TRP A 64 -24.37 -4.43 0.49
CA TRP A 64 -25.36 -4.24 -0.56
C TRP A 64 -26.19 -2.98 -0.29
N ILE A 65 -26.33 -2.13 -1.32
CA ILE A 65 -27.19 -0.95 -1.28
C ILE A 65 -28.27 -1.12 -2.34
N GLY A 66 -29.53 -0.99 -1.96
CA GLY A 66 -30.65 -1.06 -2.90
C GLY A 66 -31.83 -0.19 -2.49
N TYR A 67 -32.78 -0.04 -3.42
CA TYR A 67 -33.98 0.74 -3.14
C TYR A 67 -34.98 -0.06 -2.31
N ALA A 68 -35.50 0.54 -1.24
CA ALA A 68 -36.41 -0.14 -0.31
C ALA A 68 -37.70 -0.62 -1.02
N ASP A 69 -38.17 0.09 -2.03
CA ASP A 69 -39.42 -0.18 -2.74
C ASP A 69 -39.40 -1.44 -3.61
N ASN A 70 -38.26 -1.75 -4.22
CA ASN A 70 -38.15 -2.81 -5.24
C ASN A 70 -36.95 -3.75 -5.07
N LEU A 71 -36.10 -3.49 -4.08
CA LEU A 71 -34.88 -4.26 -3.78
C LEU A 71 -33.91 -4.39 -4.97
N THR A 72 -33.95 -3.45 -5.91
CA THR A 72 -32.99 -3.40 -7.01
C THR A 72 -31.69 -2.77 -6.49
N SER A 73 -30.54 -3.32 -6.88
CA SER A 73 -29.21 -2.79 -6.49
C SER A 73 -29.01 -1.38 -7.02
N ILE A 74 -28.35 -0.52 -6.25
CA ILE A 74 -28.02 0.85 -6.68
C ILE A 74 -27.07 0.86 -7.89
N GLY A 75 -26.21 -0.16 -8.02
CA GLY A 75 -25.29 -0.30 -9.16
C GLY A 75 -26.00 -0.50 -10.50
N GLU A 76 -27.15 -1.19 -10.51
CA GLU A 76 -27.98 -1.38 -11.71
C GLU A 76 -28.62 -0.06 -12.20
N ASN A 77 -28.64 0.97 -11.36
CA ASN A 77 -29.20 2.28 -11.68
C ASN A 77 -28.13 3.38 -11.60
N PHE A 78 -26.93 3.10 -12.12
CA PHE A 78 -25.85 4.09 -12.25
C PHE A 78 -25.46 4.73 -10.90
N TYR A 79 -25.57 3.95 -9.82
CA TYR A 79 -25.32 4.36 -8.44
C TYR A 79 -26.20 5.54 -7.97
N GLN A 80 -27.29 5.83 -8.68
CA GLN A 80 -28.08 7.05 -8.50
C GLN A 80 -29.02 6.95 -7.29
N ALA A 81 -28.90 7.86 -6.33
CA ALA A 81 -29.90 8.10 -5.30
C ALA A 81 -30.65 9.42 -5.57
N GLU A 82 -31.97 9.35 -5.73
CA GLU A 82 -32.80 10.55 -5.74
C GLU A 82 -33.08 11.02 -4.30
N LEU A 83 -33.27 12.34 -4.12
CA LEU A 83 -33.71 12.88 -2.84
C LEU A 83 -35.08 12.31 -2.47
N GLU A 84 -35.29 12.08 -1.18
CA GLU A 84 -36.49 11.48 -0.58
C GLU A 84 -36.76 10.01 -0.98
N THR A 85 -35.84 9.36 -1.71
CA THR A 85 -35.93 7.93 -2.01
C THR A 85 -35.38 7.09 -0.86
N ASP A 86 -36.17 6.12 -0.39
CA ASP A 86 -35.79 5.21 0.68
C ASP A 86 -34.81 4.13 0.16
N LEU A 87 -33.66 4.03 0.82
CA LEU A 87 -32.58 3.11 0.54
C LEU A 87 -32.40 2.13 1.71
N LEU A 88 -31.93 0.94 1.38
CA LEU A 88 -31.49 -0.08 2.32
C LEU A 88 -30.01 -0.35 2.10
N LEU A 89 -29.22 -0.20 3.15
CA LEU A 89 -27.83 -0.65 3.22
C LEU A 89 -27.81 -1.92 4.07
N ASN A 90 -27.53 -3.06 3.45
CA ASN A 90 -27.38 -4.35 4.11
C ASN A 90 -25.89 -4.68 4.24
N ILE A 91 -25.42 -4.80 5.47
CA ILE A 91 -24.06 -5.16 5.84
C ILE A 91 -24.09 -6.54 6.48
N THR A 92 -23.37 -7.50 5.90
CA THR A 92 -23.20 -8.85 6.46
C THR A 92 -21.73 -9.10 6.78
N ILE A 93 -21.38 -9.23 8.06
CA ILE A 93 -20.00 -9.43 8.54
C ILE A 93 -19.84 -10.88 8.99
N PRO A 94 -19.04 -11.72 8.30
CA PRO A 94 -18.73 -13.07 8.77
C PRO A 94 -18.09 -13.02 10.17
N LYS A 95 -18.44 -13.90 11.11
CA LYS A 95 -17.78 -13.88 12.44
C LYS A 95 -16.30 -14.20 12.36
N SER A 96 -15.92 -15.06 11.41
CA SER A 96 -14.53 -15.37 11.09
C SER A 96 -13.71 -14.14 10.68
N PHE A 97 -14.36 -13.07 10.21
CA PHE A 97 -13.71 -11.80 9.89
C PHE A 97 -13.13 -11.12 11.13
N LEU A 98 -13.81 -11.21 12.29
CA LEU A 98 -13.37 -10.55 13.53
C LEU A 98 -12.18 -11.22 14.21
N GLY A 99 -11.78 -12.42 13.78
CA GLY A 99 -10.81 -13.26 14.47
C GLY A 99 -11.44 -14.21 15.49
N GLU A 100 -10.63 -15.11 16.06
CA GLU A 100 -11.09 -16.06 17.08
C GLU A 100 -11.34 -15.35 18.41
N ASP A 101 -12.42 -15.74 19.10
CA ASP A 101 -12.84 -15.18 20.40
C ASP A 101 -13.21 -13.68 20.43
N ASN A 102 -13.31 -13.02 19.27
CA ASN A 102 -13.75 -11.63 19.15
C ASN A 102 -15.24 -11.52 18.79
N ASP A 103 -15.95 -10.64 19.49
CA ASP A 103 -17.35 -10.29 19.20
C ASP A 103 -17.43 -8.86 18.63
N LEU A 104 -18.48 -8.57 17.86
CA LEU A 104 -18.71 -7.26 17.25
C LEU A 104 -19.17 -6.23 18.30
N ASP A 105 -18.55 -5.06 18.35
CA ASP A 105 -19.00 -3.90 19.13
C ASP A 105 -19.71 -2.86 18.28
N VAL A 106 -19.07 -2.35 17.21
CA VAL A 106 -19.60 -1.23 16.42
C VAL A 106 -19.47 -1.51 14.93
N ILE A 107 -20.50 -1.15 14.16
CA ILE A 107 -20.46 -1.02 12.70
C ILE A 107 -20.64 0.46 12.36
N ARG A 108 -19.71 1.01 11.59
CA ARG A 108 -19.81 2.36 11.00
C ARG A 108 -19.87 2.24 9.48
N PHE A 109 -20.69 3.09 8.87
CA PHE A 109 -20.75 3.30 7.43
C PHE A 109 -20.78 4.79 7.15
N TRP A 110 -19.96 5.27 6.22
CA TRP A 110 -19.91 6.70 5.89
C TRP A 110 -19.97 6.95 4.39
N GLY A 111 -20.15 8.22 4.03
CA GLY A 111 -19.93 8.69 2.67
C GLY A 111 -19.45 10.13 2.62
N SER A 112 -18.47 10.42 1.77
CA SER A 112 -17.86 11.74 1.53
C SER A 112 -17.68 12.03 0.04
N LYS A 113 -17.63 13.29 -0.39
CA LYS A 113 -17.46 13.64 -1.82
C LYS A 113 -16.01 13.78 -2.31
N GLN A 114 -15.01 13.34 -1.54
CA GLN A 114 -13.57 13.42 -1.87
C GLN A 114 -13.15 14.77 -2.50
N MET A 115 -13.67 15.87 -1.95
CA MET A 115 -13.21 17.23 -2.27
C MET A 115 -13.11 18.00 -0.97
N ASP A 116 -12.17 18.93 -0.86
CA ASP A 116 -12.05 19.82 0.29
C ASP A 116 -13.39 20.46 0.62
N ARG A 117 -13.73 20.44 1.93
CA ARG A 117 -14.95 21.07 2.46
C ARG A 117 -16.24 20.49 1.84
N SER A 118 -16.26 19.17 1.64
CA SER A 118 -17.42 18.45 1.12
C SER A 118 -18.45 18.07 2.19
N PRO A 119 -19.71 17.80 1.78
CA PRO A 119 -20.66 17.15 2.66
C PRO A 119 -20.23 15.72 2.99
N ILE A 120 -20.37 15.33 4.25
CA ILE A 120 -20.11 13.98 4.77
C ILE A 120 -21.32 13.47 5.57
N PHE A 121 -21.57 12.18 5.52
CA PHE A 121 -22.52 11.52 6.40
C PHE A 121 -21.92 10.26 7.00
N VAL A 122 -22.39 9.89 8.19
CA VAL A 122 -22.02 8.64 8.87
C VAL A 122 -23.26 8.04 9.51
N MET A 123 -23.37 6.72 9.44
CA MET A 123 -24.35 5.90 10.12
C MET A 123 -23.60 4.88 10.98
N GLU A 124 -24.08 4.64 12.18
CA GLU A 124 -23.45 3.73 13.13
C GLU A 124 -24.50 2.83 13.79
N TYR A 125 -24.14 1.57 13.97
CA TYR A 125 -24.83 0.63 14.84
C TYR A 125 -23.86 0.12 15.90
N ASN A 126 -24.19 0.36 17.17
CA ASN A 126 -23.45 -0.17 18.31
C ASN A 126 -24.15 -1.44 18.82
N ALA A 127 -23.55 -2.60 18.58
CA ALA A 127 -24.04 -3.92 18.96
C ALA A 127 -24.01 -4.15 20.49
N THR A 128 -23.04 -3.58 21.22
CA THR A 128 -22.96 -3.70 22.69
C THR A 128 -24.05 -2.89 23.39
N ALA A 129 -24.34 -1.69 22.87
CA ALA A 129 -25.35 -0.77 23.40
C ALA A 129 -26.75 -1.00 22.79
N ASP A 130 -26.84 -1.79 21.72
CA ASP A 130 -28.06 -2.01 20.92
C ASP A 130 -28.69 -0.68 20.49
N SER A 131 -27.89 0.16 19.81
CA SER A 131 -28.30 1.52 19.44
C SER A 131 -27.84 1.94 18.05
N TRP A 132 -28.76 2.57 17.32
CA TRP A 132 -28.52 3.20 16.03
C TRP A 132 -28.23 4.68 16.20
N SER A 133 -27.23 5.19 15.48
CA SER A 133 -26.94 6.62 15.41
C SER A 133 -26.57 7.03 13.98
N TYR A 134 -26.69 8.32 13.68
CA TYR A 134 -26.25 8.89 12.40
C TYR A 134 -25.91 10.36 12.60
N PHE A 135 -25.05 10.88 11.72
CA PHE A 135 -24.77 12.31 11.62
C PHE A 135 -24.53 12.71 10.17
N SER A 136 -24.73 13.99 9.86
CA SER A 136 -24.37 14.56 8.56
C SER A 136 -23.89 16.00 8.72
N PHE A 137 -22.85 16.37 8.00
CA PHE A 137 -22.27 17.72 8.03
C PHE A 137 -22.06 18.26 6.61
N ARG A 138 -22.17 19.58 6.45
CA ARG A 138 -21.87 20.28 5.19
C ARG A 138 -21.16 21.60 5.47
N TYR A 139 -20.35 22.04 4.52
CA TYR A 139 -19.76 23.37 4.57
C TYR A 139 -20.70 24.40 3.93
N GLN A 140 -20.91 25.52 4.62
CA GLN A 140 -21.61 26.67 4.03
C GLN A 140 -20.60 27.61 3.37
N PRO A 141 -20.91 28.20 2.20
CA PRO A 141 -20.00 29.14 1.55
C PRO A 141 -19.58 30.28 2.50
N GLY A 142 -18.26 30.39 2.73
CA GLY A 142 -17.67 31.40 3.60
C GLY A 142 -17.61 31.05 5.09
N GLN A 143 -17.96 29.82 5.49
CA GLN A 143 -17.69 29.28 6.81
C GLN A 143 -16.48 28.35 6.75
N THR A 144 -15.61 28.42 7.76
CA THR A 144 -14.45 27.53 7.92
C THR A 144 -14.81 26.24 8.67
N GLU A 145 -15.84 26.29 9.53
CA GLU A 145 -16.34 25.13 10.26
C GLU A 145 -17.51 24.45 9.52
N PRO A 146 -17.56 23.10 9.51
CA PRO A 146 -18.72 22.37 9.02
C PRO A 146 -19.93 22.64 9.92
N VAL A 147 -21.12 22.76 9.31
CA VAL A 147 -22.37 22.85 10.04
C VAL A 147 -23.18 21.57 9.85
N GLU A 148 -24.02 21.25 10.82
CA GLU A 148 -24.94 20.11 10.72
C GLU A 148 -25.75 20.20 9.41
N GLY A 149 -25.56 19.18 8.57
CA GLY A 149 -26.08 19.11 7.21
C GLY A 149 -27.56 18.82 7.18
N ASN A 150 -28.04 17.99 8.13
CA ASN A 150 -29.40 17.48 8.21
C ASN A 150 -29.93 16.98 6.85
N PHE A 151 -29.04 16.41 6.03
CA PHE A 151 -29.38 15.94 4.69
C PHE A 151 -29.49 14.43 4.57
N LEU A 152 -29.17 13.71 5.64
CA LEU A 152 -29.38 12.28 5.78
C LEU A 152 -30.44 12.07 6.86
N VAL A 153 -31.38 11.16 6.64
CA VAL A 153 -32.34 10.70 7.64
C VAL A 153 -32.26 9.18 7.74
N LEU A 154 -31.99 8.68 8.94
CA LEU A 154 -32.04 7.27 9.28
C LEU A 154 -33.44 6.91 9.82
N ASP A 155 -34.13 5.96 9.20
CA ASP A 155 -35.39 5.41 9.71
C ASP A 155 -35.10 4.24 10.66
N ILE A 156 -34.84 4.60 11.93
CA ILE A 156 -34.51 3.64 12.99
C ILE A 156 -35.59 2.55 13.15
N ALA A 157 -36.85 2.82 12.79
CA ALA A 157 -37.92 1.83 12.94
C ALA A 157 -37.83 0.68 11.92
N ASP A 158 -37.20 0.93 10.78
CA ASP A 158 -37.01 -0.01 9.68
C ASP A 158 -35.55 -0.51 9.58
N CYS A 159 -34.67 -0.09 10.52
CA CYS A 159 -33.35 -0.70 10.69
C CYS A 159 -33.44 -2.06 11.39
N GLU A 160 -32.58 -3.00 11.00
CA GLU A 160 -32.57 -4.37 11.54
C GLU A 160 -31.16 -4.82 11.91
N TYR A 161 -31.02 -5.56 13.01
CA TYR A 161 -29.77 -6.23 13.38
C TYR A 161 -30.04 -7.68 13.76
N GLU A 162 -29.24 -8.59 13.21
CA GLU A 162 -29.30 -10.02 13.45
C GLU A 162 -27.89 -10.56 13.75
N ALA A 163 -27.77 -11.35 14.83
CA ALA A 163 -26.54 -12.08 15.16
C ALA A 163 -26.81 -13.58 15.00
N GLU A 164 -26.27 -14.18 13.93
CA GLU A 164 -26.43 -15.59 13.60
C GLU A 164 -25.23 -16.42 14.08
N ALA A 165 -25.21 -17.72 13.78
CA ALA A 165 -24.11 -18.59 14.14
C ALA A 165 -22.80 -18.16 13.46
N ASP A 166 -22.87 -17.84 12.17
CA ASP A 166 -21.69 -17.67 11.31
C ASP A 166 -21.44 -16.20 10.88
N TYR A 167 -22.40 -15.30 11.11
CA TYR A 167 -22.28 -13.89 10.72
C TYR A 167 -23.09 -12.94 11.62
N TYR A 168 -22.76 -11.65 11.52
CA TYR A 168 -23.56 -10.51 11.96
C TYR A 168 -24.18 -9.84 10.74
N LYS A 169 -25.41 -9.36 10.86
CA LYS A 169 -26.10 -8.62 9.80
C LYS A 169 -26.71 -7.36 10.35
N ALA A 170 -26.43 -6.23 9.72
CA ALA A 170 -27.02 -4.92 10.03
C ALA A 170 -27.62 -4.30 8.78
N VAL A 171 -28.88 -3.89 8.86
CA VAL A 171 -29.60 -3.22 7.79
C VAL A 171 -29.92 -1.80 8.22
N PHE A 172 -29.35 -0.81 7.54
CA PHE A 172 -29.66 0.60 7.71
C PHE A 172 -30.72 1.02 6.70
N ALA A 173 -31.88 1.48 7.17
CA ALA A 173 -32.90 2.10 6.34
C ALA A 173 -32.71 3.62 6.38
N PHE A 174 -32.41 4.25 5.24
CA PHE A 174 -32.09 5.68 5.21
C PHE A 174 -32.51 6.34 3.90
N LYS A 175 -32.51 7.68 3.90
CA LYS A 175 -32.72 8.49 2.71
C LYS A 175 -32.00 9.82 2.80
N PHE A 176 -31.77 10.44 1.65
CA PHE A 176 -31.28 11.81 1.59
C PHE A 176 -32.46 12.79 1.58
N GLU A 177 -32.51 13.70 2.55
CA GLU A 177 -33.50 14.79 2.61
C GLU A 177 -32.82 16.16 2.45
N GLY A 178 -33.55 17.18 1.99
CA GLY A 178 -33.03 18.56 1.96
C GLY A 178 -32.10 18.90 0.78
N PRO A 179 -31.63 20.18 0.72
CA PRO A 179 -30.89 20.69 -0.44
C PRO A 179 -29.43 20.24 -0.40
N LEU A 180 -29.17 19.08 -0.98
CA LEU A 180 -27.83 18.59 -1.28
C LEU A 180 -27.50 18.92 -2.74
N ALA A 181 -26.32 19.50 -2.99
CA ALA A 181 -25.85 19.65 -4.36
C ALA A 181 -25.66 18.26 -4.97
N PRO A 182 -25.91 18.07 -6.29
CA PRO A 182 -25.56 16.84 -6.97
C PRO A 182 -24.10 16.46 -6.73
N GLY A 183 -23.81 15.18 -6.56
CA GLY A 183 -22.43 14.69 -6.39
C GLY A 183 -22.37 13.22 -6.00
N ILE A 184 -21.17 12.67 -6.09
CA ILE A 184 -20.86 11.29 -5.75
C ILE A 184 -20.38 11.27 -4.31
N PHE A 185 -20.99 10.45 -3.46
CA PHE A 185 -20.45 10.09 -2.17
C PHE A 185 -19.69 8.78 -2.32
N TRP A 186 -18.38 8.85 -2.10
CA TRP A 186 -17.51 7.72 -1.87
C TRP A 186 -17.78 7.19 -0.48
N THR A 187 -18.12 5.92 -0.39
CA THR A 187 -18.57 5.31 0.85
C THR A 187 -17.48 4.43 1.45
N GLY A 188 -17.61 4.13 2.74
CA GLY A 188 -16.73 3.17 3.40
C GLY A 188 -17.43 2.55 4.61
N MET A 189 -16.83 1.49 5.17
CA MET A 189 -17.33 0.85 6.39
C MET A 189 -16.18 0.51 7.35
N GLN A 190 -16.50 0.42 8.64
CA GLN A 190 -15.58 -0.05 9.68
C GLN A 190 -16.35 -0.95 10.66
N ALA A 191 -15.75 -2.08 11.01
CA ALA A 191 -16.21 -2.92 12.12
C ALA A 191 -15.22 -2.81 13.27
N VAL A 192 -15.72 -2.65 14.49
CA VAL A 192 -14.92 -2.57 15.72
C VAL A 192 -15.31 -3.72 16.63
N ASP A 193 -14.33 -4.43 17.20
CA ASP A 193 -14.57 -5.52 18.15
C ASP A 193 -14.85 -5.00 19.58
N THR A 194 -15.22 -5.90 20.49
CA THR A 194 -15.50 -5.56 21.90
C THR A 194 -14.31 -5.05 22.72
N ASP A 195 -13.08 -5.17 22.20
CA ASP A 195 -11.88 -4.58 22.80
C ASP A 195 -11.59 -3.17 22.25
N GLY A 196 -12.44 -2.64 21.36
CA GLY A 196 -12.32 -1.32 20.76
C GLY A 196 -11.35 -1.29 19.57
N ARG A 197 -10.98 -2.45 19.02
CA ARG A 197 -10.03 -2.53 17.91
C ARG A 197 -10.77 -2.50 16.59
N PRO A 198 -10.40 -1.63 15.64
CA PRO A 198 -10.91 -1.72 14.29
C PRO A 198 -10.42 -3.02 13.65
N VAL A 199 -11.34 -3.83 13.14
CA VAL A 199 -11.01 -5.03 12.37
C VAL A 199 -10.78 -4.60 10.93
N THR A 200 -9.57 -4.82 10.45
CA THR A 200 -9.08 -4.32 9.17
C THR A 200 -9.13 -5.40 8.09
N PRO A 201 -9.30 -5.01 6.81
CA PRO A 201 -9.35 -5.96 5.71
C PRO A 201 -7.99 -6.63 5.48
N SER A 202 -8.05 -7.67 4.65
CA SER A 202 -6.93 -8.31 3.96
C SER A 202 -5.85 -7.29 3.54
N TRP A 203 -4.57 -7.61 3.80
CA TRP A 203 -3.41 -6.75 3.51
C TRP A 203 -3.42 -6.18 2.09
N LEU A 204 -3.84 -6.98 1.12
CA LEU A 204 -3.76 -6.57 -0.27
C LEU A 204 -4.98 -5.76 -0.75
N ASN A 205 -6.12 -5.91 -0.08
CA ASN A 205 -7.23 -4.97 -0.23
C ASN A 205 -6.75 -3.56 0.16
N ARG A 206 -5.94 -3.44 1.23
CA ARG A 206 -5.31 -2.17 1.65
C ARG A 206 -4.30 -1.58 0.65
N LEU A 207 -3.77 -2.39 -0.27
CA LEU A 207 -2.77 -1.95 -1.26
C LEU A 207 -3.37 -1.62 -2.62
N THR A 208 -4.62 -2.02 -2.88
CA THR A 208 -5.26 -1.89 -4.20
C THR A 208 -6.53 -1.06 -4.17
N THR A 209 -7.16 -0.91 -3.00
CA THR A 209 -8.31 -0.06 -2.74
C THR A 209 -8.33 0.33 -1.26
N ASP A 210 -7.87 1.52 -0.88
CA ASP A 210 -8.50 2.59 -0.07
C ASP A 210 -9.70 2.24 0.88
N GLY A 211 -9.80 1.01 1.40
CA GLY A 211 -10.88 0.51 2.24
C GLY A 211 -11.71 -0.64 1.64
N PHE A 212 -12.85 -0.95 2.25
CA PHE A 212 -13.78 -1.94 1.68
C PHE A 212 -14.35 -1.40 0.37
N GLN A 213 -14.37 -2.21 -0.69
CA GLN A 213 -15.21 -1.92 -1.86
C GLN A 213 -16.65 -1.75 -1.39
N SER A 214 -17.07 -0.50 -1.23
CA SER A 214 -18.44 -0.15 -0.94
C SER A 214 -18.97 0.67 -2.11
N PRO A 215 -20.17 0.36 -2.64
CA PRO A 215 -20.69 1.03 -3.81
C PRO A 215 -20.88 2.52 -3.53
N PRO A 216 -20.37 3.42 -4.38
CA PRO A 216 -20.60 4.86 -4.20
C PRO A 216 -22.10 5.17 -4.25
N ILE A 217 -22.49 6.32 -3.71
CA ILE A 217 -23.86 6.82 -3.80
C ILE A 217 -23.88 8.16 -4.52
N ALA A 218 -24.42 8.19 -5.73
CA ALA A 218 -24.55 9.38 -6.54
C ALA A 218 -25.86 10.10 -6.27
N VAL A 219 -25.83 11.14 -5.43
CA VAL A 219 -27.05 11.91 -5.12
C VAL A 219 -27.29 12.94 -6.22
N GLY A 220 -28.42 12.83 -6.91
CA GLY A 220 -28.86 13.84 -7.90
C GLY A 220 -28.02 13.93 -9.19
N MET A 221 -27.15 12.95 -9.47
CA MET A 221 -26.43 12.79 -10.74
C MET A 221 -26.19 11.31 -11.06
N ASN A 222 -25.82 11.01 -12.31
CA ASN A 222 -25.50 9.66 -12.74
C ASN A 222 -23.99 9.46 -12.68
N VAL A 223 -23.59 8.23 -12.35
CA VAL A 223 -22.19 7.80 -12.37
C VAL A 223 -22.03 6.72 -13.43
N ASN A 224 -20.97 6.81 -14.23
CA ASN A 224 -20.68 5.77 -15.21
C ASN A 224 -20.11 4.55 -14.46
N PRO A 225 -20.75 3.37 -14.48
CA PRO A 225 -20.28 2.20 -13.74
C PRO A 225 -18.87 1.77 -14.13
N THR A 226 -18.44 2.07 -15.36
CA THR A 226 -17.06 1.81 -15.81
C THR A 226 -15.99 2.63 -15.10
N GLN A 227 -16.35 3.61 -14.27
CA GLN A 227 -15.40 4.33 -13.41
C GLN A 227 -15.10 3.58 -12.10
N PHE A 228 -15.88 2.55 -11.76
CA PHE A 228 -15.85 1.84 -10.48
C PHE A 228 -15.78 0.32 -10.63
N GLU A 229 -16.09 -0.20 -11.82
CA GLU A 229 -15.92 -1.61 -12.19
C GLU A 229 -14.58 -1.79 -12.91
N LEU A 230 -13.78 -2.80 -12.49
CA LEU A 230 -12.61 -3.23 -13.26
C LEU A 230 -13.02 -3.54 -14.72
N PRO A 231 -12.15 -3.30 -15.72
CA PRO A 231 -12.47 -3.60 -17.10
C PRO A 231 -12.85 -5.08 -17.23
N LYS A 232 -14.04 -5.35 -17.79
CA LYS A 232 -14.48 -6.72 -18.01
C LYS A 232 -13.65 -7.32 -19.13
N TYR A 233 -12.75 -8.21 -18.78
CA TYR A 233 -11.85 -8.86 -19.72
C TYR A 233 -12.48 -10.12 -20.32
N TYR A 234 -11.98 -10.51 -21.50
CA TYR A 234 -12.08 -11.87 -22.01
C TYR A 234 -10.68 -12.44 -22.22
N PHE A 235 -10.54 -13.73 -21.95
CA PHE A 235 -9.38 -14.56 -22.28
C PHE A 235 -9.64 -15.27 -23.60
N ALA A 236 -8.57 -15.53 -24.36
CA ALA A 236 -8.65 -16.28 -25.61
C ALA A 236 -7.42 -17.19 -25.80
N ASP A 237 -7.66 -18.41 -26.27
CA ASP A 237 -6.60 -19.36 -26.61
C ASP A 237 -6.97 -20.25 -27.80
N MET A 238 -5.93 -20.84 -28.42
CA MET A 238 -6.05 -21.89 -29.44
C MET A 238 -5.54 -23.20 -28.86
N ILE A 239 -6.43 -24.18 -28.74
CA ILE A 239 -6.14 -25.46 -28.08
C ILE A 239 -6.46 -26.65 -28.98
N ASP A 240 -5.86 -27.80 -28.66
CA ASP A 240 -6.24 -29.09 -29.24
C ASP A 240 -7.48 -29.69 -28.53
N PRO A 241 -8.01 -30.83 -28.99
CA PRO A 241 -9.13 -31.51 -28.31
C PRO A 241 -8.82 -32.05 -26.90
N SER A 242 -7.53 -32.13 -26.52
CA SER A 242 -7.06 -32.53 -25.19
C SER A 242 -7.07 -31.35 -24.21
N GLY A 243 -7.08 -30.12 -24.73
CA GLY A 243 -7.10 -28.88 -23.97
C GLY A 243 -5.75 -28.15 -23.94
N ASP A 244 -4.74 -28.67 -24.64
CA ASP A 244 -3.39 -28.12 -24.66
C ASP A 244 -3.30 -26.97 -25.66
N VAL A 245 -2.63 -25.88 -25.30
CA VAL A 245 -2.37 -24.75 -26.22
C VAL A 245 -1.49 -25.22 -27.38
N ILE A 246 -1.88 -24.85 -28.59
CA ILE A 246 -1.19 -25.25 -29.83
C ILE A 246 -0.89 -24.03 -30.71
N HIS A 247 0.24 -24.09 -31.39
CA HIS A 247 0.71 -23.01 -32.28
C HIS A 247 0.95 -23.45 -33.72
N TYR A 248 0.82 -24.74 -34.03
CA TYR A 248 0.96 -25.28 -35.38
C TYR A 248 -0.10 -26.34 -35.69
N ILE A 249 -0.65 -26.30 -36.91
CA ILE A 249 -1.55 -27.33 -37.44
C ILE A 249 -1.28 -27.61 -38.94
N GLY A 250 -1.46 -28.87 -39.33
CA GLY A 250 -1.51 -29.31 -40.71
C GLY A 250 -2.92 -29.51 -41.25
N ASP A 251 -3.01 -30.16 -42.41
CA ASP A 251 -4.29 -30.49 -43.03
C ASP A 251 -5.04 -31.53 -42.18
N ASN A 252 -6.31 -31.23 -41.88
CA ASN A 252 -7.22 -32.07 -41.09
C ASN A 252 -6.89 -32.20 -39.60
N ASP A 253 -5.94 -31.43 -39.09
CA ASP A 253 -5.70 -31.32 -37.64
C ASP A 253 -6.79 -30.46 -37.01
N THR A 254 -7.48 -31.02 -36.02
CA THR A 254 -8.57 -30.33 -35.33
C THR A 254 -8.01 -29.41 -34.26
N PHE A 255 -8.45 -28.16 -34.27
CA PHE A 255 -8.18 -27.18 -33.23
C PHE A 255 -9.48 -26.58 -32.69
N ILE A 256 -9.37 -25.88 -31.56
CA ILE A 256 -10.46 -25.18 -30.89
C ILE A 256 -9.96 -23.78 -30.58
N VAL A 257 -10.67 -22.77 -31.07
CA VAL A 257 -10.56 -21.39 -30.58
C VAL A 257 -11.54 -21.24 -29.43
N ARG A 258 -11.06 -20.83 -28.26
CA ARG A 258 -11.88 -20.66 -27.06
C ARG A 258 -11.77 -19.23 -26.55
N LEU A 259 -12.93 -18.67 -26.20
CA LEU A 259 -13.08 -17.40 -25.51
C LEU A 259 -13.75 -17.63 -24.15
N GLN A 260 -13.29 -16.94 -23.11
CA GLN A 260 -13.87 -16.98 -21.76
C GLN A 260 -13.95 -15.58 -21.18
N ALA A 261 -15.06 -15.22 -20.54
CA ALA A 261 -15.26 -13.93 -19.90
C ALA A 261 -16.09 -14.06 -18.63
N GLY A 262 -16.03 -13.03 -17.79
CA GLY A 262 -16.77 -12.96 -16.54
C GLY A 262 -18.25 -12.62 -16.62
N VAL A 263 -18.70 -12.27 -17.82
CA VAL A 263 -20.10 -12.00 -18.15
C VAL A 263 -20.50 -12.83 -19.35
N GLU A 264 -21.81 -13.01 -19.55
CA GLU A 264 -22.32 -13.67 -20.74
C GLU A 264 -21.82 -12.94 -22.01
N ILE A 265 -21.16 -13.66 -22.90
CA ILE A 265 -20.77 -13.12 -24.20
C ILE A 265 -21.98 -13.29 -25.12
N VAL A 266 -22.64 -12.18 -25.47
CA VAL A 266 -23.89 -12.23 -26.25
C VAL A 266 -23.68 -12.02 -27.74
N ASP A 267 -22.60 -11.34 -28.14
CA ASP A 267 -22.27 -11.11 -29.55
C ASP A 267 -20.75 -11.14 -29.74
N THR A 268 -20.27 -11.85 -30.74
CA THR A 268 -18.88 -11.82 -31.16
C THR A 268 -18.72 -11.77 -32.67
N LEU A 269 -17.69 -11.05 -33.09
CA LEU A 269 -17.18 -11.02 -34.45
C LEU A 269 -15.65 -10.99 -34.41
N ILE A 270 -15.03 -12.13 -34.70
CA ILE A 270 -13.57 -12.26 -34.76
C ILE A 270 -13.13 -12.49 -36.21
N PRO A 271 -12.46 -11.51 -36.83
CA PRO A 271 -11.69 -11.71 -38.05
C PRO A 271 -10.61 -12.76 -37.81
N PHE A 272 -10.71 -13.95 -38.41
CA PHE A 272 -9.81 -15.05 -38.06
C PHE A 272 -8.74 -15.32 -39.13
N SER A 273 -9.12 -15.83 -40.30
CA SER A 273 -8.13 -16.23 -41.32
C SER A 273 -8.66 -16.10 -42.74
N PHE A 274 -7.78 -15.90 -43.72
CA PHE A 274 -8.14 -16.03 -45.13
C PHE A 274 -8.35 -17.50 -45.51
N LEU A 275 -9.16 -17.77 -46.54
CA LEU A 275 -9.44 -19.13 -47.01
C LEU A 275 -8.80 -19.46 -48.36
N THR A 276 -8.77 -18.50 -49.29
CA THR A 276 -8.17 -18.66 -50.63
C THR A 276 -7.85 -17.31 -51.26
N PHE A 277 -6.76 -17.23 -52.02
CA PHE A 277 -6.45 -16.08 -52.89
C PHE A 277 -6.72 -16.34 -54.37
N ASN A 278 -7.45 -17.41 -54.71
CA ASN A 278 -7.83 -17.67 -56.09
C ASN A 278 -8.60 -16.47 -56.68
N GLU A 279 -8.10 -15.93 -57.80
CA GLU A 279 -8.64 -14.76 -58.50
C GLU A 279 -10.15 -14.87 -58.78
N SER A 280 -10.68 -16.09 -58.95
CA SER A 280 -12.12 -16.32 -59.19
C SER A 280 -13.00 -15.98 -57.98
N TYR A 281 -12.40 -15.90 -56.78
CA TYR A 281 -13.06 -15.57 -55.52
C TYR A 281 -12.52 -14.27 -54.91
N GLN A 282 -11.64 -13.52 -55.57
CA GLN A 282 -11.25 -12.20 -55.08
C GLN A 282 -12.36 -11.17 -55.36
N GLN A 283 -12.52 -10.21 -54.46
CA GLN A 283 -13.44 -9.09 -54.62
C GLN A 283 -12.72 -7.78 -54.37
N THR A 284 -12.85 -6.82 -55.29
CA THR A 284 -12.42 -5.44 -55.06
C THR A 284 -13.39 -4.76 -54.10
N ILE A 285 -12.89 -4.31 -52.96
CA ILE A 285 -13.62 -3.43 -52.04
C ILE A 285 -13.14 -1.99 -52.24
N SER A 286 -14.06 -1.03 -52.09
CA SER A 286 -13.77 0.39 -52.19
C SER A 286 -14.28 1.08 -50.94
N TYR A 287 -13.42 1.82 -50.24
CA TYR A 287 -13.79 2.60 -49.05
C TYR A 287 -13.21 4.01 -49.11
N ASP A 288 -13.90 4.95 -48.47
CA ASP A 288 -13.48 6.36 -48.39
C ASP A 288 -12.77 6.61 -47.06
N GLN A 289 -11.57 7.22 -47.09
CA GLN A 289 -10.78 7.59 -45.90
C GLN A 289 -10.32 9.06 -45.92
N PRO A 290 -9.99 9.67 -44.77
CA PRO A 290 -9.38 11.00 -44.72
C PRO A 290 -7.99 11.08 -45.40
N ILE A 291 -7.79 12.07 -46.26
CA ILE A 291 -6.48 12.36 -46.89
C ILE A 291 -5.48 12.85 -45.83
N ASN A 292 -4.31 12.22 -45.73
CA ASN A 292 -3.23 12.49 -44.75
C ASN A 292 -3.52 12.08 -43.30
N TRP A 293 -4.19 10.95 -43.08
CA TRP A 293 -4.16 10.21 -41.80
C TRP A 293 -2.69 10.03 -41.36
N PRO A 294 -2.19 10.60 -40.22
CA PRO A 294 -2.81 10.91 -38.92
C PRO A 294 -2.94 12.41 -38.57
N ALA A 295 -2.61 13.34 -39.50
CA ALA A 295 -2.55 14.77 -39.20
C ALA A 295 -3.94 15.45 -39.08
N THR A 296 -5.00 14.78 -39.54
CA THR A 296 -6.38 15.28 -39.63
C THR A 296 -7.33 14.67 -38.60
N MET A 297 -6.82 13.94 -37.60
CA MET A 297 -7.65 13.24 -36.59
C MET A 297 -8.61 14.15 -35.82
N TYR A 298 -8.40 15.46 -35.83
CA TYR A 298 -9.21 16.45 -35.13
C TYR A 298 -10.13 17.29 -36.04
N GLU A 299 -10.25 16.94 -37.33
CA GLU A 299 -11.13 17.63 -38.28
C GLU A 299 -12.32 16.74 -38.66
N ALA A 300 -13.54 17.19 -38.35
CA ALA A 300 -14.77 16.44 -38.63
C ALA A 300 -15.12 16.33 -40.12
N ASN A 301 -14.51 17.15 -40.99
CA ASN A 301 -14.77 17.16 -42.43
C ASN A 301 -13.47 17.29 -43.25
N PRO A 302 -12.54 16.33 -43.14
CA PRO A 302 -11.33 16.35 -43.93
C PRO A 302 -11.67 16.00 -45.40
N PRO A 303 -10.82 16.37 -46.36
CA PRO A 303 -10.90 15.84 -47.71
C PRO A 303 -10.81 14.30 -47.68
N MET A 304 -11.73 13.60 -48.34
CA MET A 304 -11.74 12.13 -48.41
C MET A 304 -11.09 11.63 -49.71
N GLU A 305 -10.43 10.48 -49.66
CA GLU A 305 -9.96 9.70 -50.81
C GLU A 305 -10.56 8.29 -50.80
N THR A 306 -10.87 7.77 -51.99
CA THR A 306 -11.34 6.40 -52.16
C THR A 306 -10.14 5.49 -52.42
N ILE A 307 -10.00 4.43 -51.63
CA ILE A 307 -9.01 3.37 -51.82
C ILE A 307 -9.71 2.12 -52.35
N GLU A 308 -9.13 1.50 -53.38
CA GLU A 308 -9.56 0.21 -53.92
C GLU A 308 -8.55 -0.87 -53.54
N TYR A 309 -9.02 -2.00 -53.01
CA TYR A 309 -8.17 -3.12 -52.62
C TYR A 309 -8.86 -4.45 -52.93
N ASP A 310 -8.12 -5.40 -53.50
CA ASP A 310 -8.64 -6.75 -53.77
C ASP A 310 -8.48 -7.63 -52.52
N VAL A 311 -9.59 -8.15 -52.02
CA VAL A 311 -9.62 -9.03 -50.83
C VAL A 311 -10.08 -10.44 -51.19
N GLY A 312 -9.39 -11.44 -50.64
CA GLY A 312 -9.84 -12.83 -50.65
C GLY A 312 -10.95 -13.07 -49.61
N PRO A 313 -11.73 -14.16 -49.73
CA PRO A 313 -12.70 -14.56 -48.73
C PRO A 313 -12.01 -14.91 -47.41
N MET A 314 -12.58 -14.39 -46.32
CA MET A 314 -12.07 -14.52 -44.96
C MET A 314 -13.10 -15.24 -44.08
N MET A 315 -12.58 -16.04 -43.15
CA MET A 315 -13.32 -16.75 -42.12
C MET A 315 -13.51 -15.84 -40.89
N PHE A 316 -14.73 -15.80 -40.39
CA PHE A 316 -15.13 -15.07 -39.19
C PHE A 316 -15.69 -16.04 -38.16
N LEU A 317 -15.27 -15.89 -36.91
CA LEU A 317 -15.86 -16.60 -35.77
C LEU A 317 -16.96 -15.73 -35.19
N ILE A 318 -18.18 -16.26 -35.14
CA ILE A 318 -19.38 -15.50 -34.78
C ILE A 318 -20.11 -16.19 -33.63
N HIS A 319 -20.58 -15.39 -32.70
CA HIS A 319 -21.60 -15.75 -31.72
C HIS A 319 -22.65 -14.64 -31.71
N ASN A 320 -23.94 -15.00 -31.68
CA ASN A 320 -25.04 -14.06 -31.48
C ASN A 320 -26.30 -14.83 -31.04
N GLU A 321 -27.46 -14.18 -31.04
CA GLU A 321 -28.77 -14.78 -30.69
C GLU A 321 -29.10 -16.09 -31.46
N THR A 322 -28.48 -16.31 -32.63
CA THR A 322 -28.70 -17.51 -33.45
C THR A 322 -27.75 -18.67 -33.13
N GLY A 323 -26.75 -18.44 -32.27
CA GLY A 323 -25.81 -19.43 -31.74
C GLY A 323 -24.35 -19.10 -32.04
N THR A 324 -23.47 -20.06 -31.75
CA THR A 324 -22.02 -20.01 -32.07
C THR A 324 -21.75 -20.76 -33.37
N PHE A 325 -21.20 -20.10 -34.38
CA PHE A 325 -20.91 -20.68 -35.69
C PHE A 325 -19.81 -19.93 -36.43
N ILE A 326 -19.43 -20.46 -37.60
CA ILE A 326 -18.35 -19.93 -38.44
C ILE A 326 -18.98 -19.49 -39.77
N GLU A 327 -18.60 -18.31 -40.26
CA GLU A 327 -19.01 -17.81 -41.57
C GLU A 327 -17.79 -17.43 -42.42
N ALA A 328 -17.97 -17.46 -43.75
CA ALA A 328 -17.02 -16.88 -44.70
C ALA A 328 -17.66 -15.70 -45.44
N GLY A 329 -16.89 -14.64 -45.65
CA GLY A 329 -17.31 -13.45 -46.36
C GLY A 329 -16.13 -12.57 -46.73
N TYR A 330 -16.41 -11.33 -47.09
CA TYR A 330 -15.37 -10.32 -47.32
C TYR A 330 -15.48 -9.22 -46.25
N PRO A 331 -14.35 -8.67 -45.78
CA PRO A 331 -14.40 -7.48 -44.95
C PRO A 331 -14.94 -6.29 -45.76
N ASP A 332 -15.83 -5.52 -45.16
CA ASP A 332 -16.27 -4.22 -45.66
C ASP A 332 -15.86 -3.15 -44.65
N VAL A 333 -15.30 -2.04 -45.13
CA VAL A 333 -14.61 -1.05 -44.32
C VAL A 333 -15.33 0.29 -44.44
N GLU A 334 -15.74 0.85 -43.31
CA GLU A 334 -16.38 2.16 -43.24
C GLU A 334 -15.65 3.07 -42.25
N PHE A 335 -15.27 4.27 -42.71
CA PHE A 335 -14.75 5.32 -41.83
C PHE A 335 -15.90 6.23 -41.39
N TYR A 336 -16.00 6.50 -40.10
CA TYR A 336 -17.00 7.42 -39.56
C TYR A 336 -16.41 8.35 -38.49
N TRP A 337 -16.94 9.57 -38.40
CA TRP A 337 -16.55 10.54 -37.38
C TRP A 337 -17.35 10.31 -36.09
N GLN A 338 -16.67 10.16 -34.97
CA GLN A 338 -17.27 10.11 -33.64
C GLN A 338 -16.81 11.29 -32.80
N GLU A 339 -17.76 12.10 -32.32
CA GLU A 339 -17.47 13.14 -31.33
C GLU A 339 -17.32 12.47 -29.95
N LEU A 340 -16.16 12.67 -29.33
CA LEU A 340 -15.80 12.04 -28.06
C LEU A 340 -16.18 12.95 -26.88
N ALA A 341 -15.94 14.27 -27.00
CA ALA A 341 -16.34 15.27 -26.01
C ALA A 341 -16.28 16.68 -26.62
N GLU A 342 -17.16 17.61 -26.20
CA GLU A 342 -17.28 19.03 -26.61
C GLU A 342 -16.20 19.57 -27.59
N GLY A 343 -16.31 19.26 -28.89
CA GLY A 343 -15.42 19.77 -29.94
C GLY A 343 -14.16 18.94 -30.23
N ILE A 344 -13.95 17.83 -29.54
CA ILE A 344 -12.93 16.79 -29.79
C ILE A 344 -13.65 15.55 -30.32
N GLY A 345 -13.28 15.12 -31.52
CA GLY A 345 -13.71 13.86 -32.08
C GLY A 345 -12.56 13.17 -32.81
N ALA A 346 -12.81 11.94 -33.25
CA ALA A 346 -11.88 11.14 -34.01
C ALA A 346 -12.60 10.40 -35.14
N TRP A 347 -11.89 10.14 -36.23
CA TRP A 347 -12.33 9.18 -37.25
C TRP A 347 -12.06 7.76 -36.76
N LEU A 348 -13.08 6.92 -36.78
CA LEU A 348 -13.02 5.51 -36.40
C LEU A 348 -13.29 4.62 -37.62
N VAL A 349 -12.77 3.39 -37.57
CA VAL A 349 -12.93 2.38 -38.62
C VAL A 349 -13.89 1.31 -38.13
N ASN A 350 -14.94 1.03 -38.90
CA ASN A 350 -15.87 -0.06 -38.68
C ASN A 350 -15.64 -1.17 -39.71
N PHE A 351 -15.63 -2.42 -39.26
CA PHE A 351 -15.52 -3.60 -40.12
C PHE A 351 -16.85 -4.37 -40.08
N THR A 352 -17.43 -4.64 -41.25
CA THR A 352 -18.61 -5.50 -41.36
C THR A 352 -18.35 -6.66 -42.32
N ILE A 353 -19.15 -7.73 -42.22
CA ILE A 353 -19.05 -8.85 -43.16
C ILE A 353 -19.97 -8.57 -44.36
N ALA A 354 -19.38 -8.30 -45.52
CA ALA A 354 -20.09 -8.32 -46.79
C ALA A 354 -20.41 -9.76 -47.19
N ARG A 355 -21.66 -10.18 -46.95
CA ARG A 355 -22.14 -11.51 -47.33
C ARG A 355 -22.31 -11.60 -48.86
N ASN A 356 -21.46 -12.39 -49.50
CA ASN A 356 -21.59 -12.74 -50.91
C ASN A 356 -22.18 -14.15 -51.06
N SER A 357 -23.30 -14.27 -51.76
CA SER A 357 -24.05 -15.53 -51.93
C SER A 357 -23.25 -16.70 -52.52
N THR A 358 -22.13 -16.44 -53.20
CA THR A 358 -21.22 -17.49 -53.72
C THR A 358 -20.24 -18.03 -52.68
N VAL A 359 -19.89 -17.23 -51.66
CA VAL A 359 -18.93 -17.57 -50.60
C VAL A 359 -19.65 -18.00 -49.31
N SER A 360 -20.83 -17.45 -49.07
CA SER A 360 -21.67 -17.77 -47.90
C SER A 360 -22.45 -19.09 -48.02
N ASN A 361 -22.19 -19.91 -49.05
CA ASN A 361 -22.77 -21.25 -49.14
C ASN A 361 -21.92 -22.21 -48.30
N ALA A 362 -22.55 -23.02 -47.45
CA ALA A 362 -21.89 -24.04 -46.64
C ALA A 362 -21.00 -24.98 -47.48
N GLU A 363 -21.33 -25.19 -48.75
CA GLU A 363 -20.51 -25.97 -49.69
C GLU A 363 -19.14 -25.32 -49.97
N PHE A 364 -19.07 -23.98 -50.07
CA PHE A 364 -17.80 -23.26 -50.23
C PHE A 364 -16.95 -23.41 -48.97
N LEU A 365 -17.49 -23.04 -47.81
CA LEU A 365 -16.74 -23.13 -46.55
C LEU A 365 -16.23 -24.55 -46.31
N SER A 366 -17.07 -25.58 -46.52
CA SER A 366 -16.67 -26.98 -46.34
C SER A 366 -15.55 -27.47 -47.27
N ASN A 367 -15.28 -26.77 -48.37
CA ASN A 367 -14.16 -27.08 -49.24
C ASN A 367 -12.82 -26.58 -48.69
N TYR A 368 -12.83 -25.65 -47.73
CA TYR A 368 -11.64 -25.01 -47.16
C TYR A 368 -11.53 -25.26 -45.65
N PHE A 369 -12.63 -25.17 -44.89
CA PHE A 369 -12.69 -25.42 -43.46
C PHE A 369 -13.88 -26.31 -43.10
N VAL A 370 -13.64 -27.34 -42.28
CA VAL A 370 -14.69 -28.24 -41.80
C VAL A 370 -14.92 -28.03 -40.31
N THR A 371 -16.08 -27.50 -39.95
CA THR A 371 -16.48 -27.27 -38.56
C THR A 371 -16.72 -28.59 -37.81
N ASN A 372 -16.21 -28.68 -36.59
CA ASN A 372 -16.51 -29.74 -35.64
C ASN A 372 -17.60 -29.27 -34.67
N SER A 373 -18.84 -29.74 -34.89
CA SER A 373 -20.00 -29.38 -34.06
C SER A 373 -19.95 -29.94 -32.63
N THR A 374 -19.02 -30.83 -32.31
CA THR A 374 -18.90 -31.41 -30.96
C THR A 374 -18.39 -30.38 -29.96
N TYR A 375 -17.45 -29.53 -30.41
CA TYR A 375 -16.78 -28.53 -29.58
C TYR A 375 -17.18 -27.10 -29.94
N THR A 376 -17.92 -26.89 -31.03
CA THR A 376 -18.42 -25.56 -31.39
C THR A 376 -19.71 -25.27 -30.63
N GLY A 377 -19.72 -24.22 -29.81
CA GLY A 377 -20.89 -23.89 -29.00
C GLY A 377 -20.68 -22.76 -28.00
N SER A 378 -21.74 -22.52 -27.24
CA SER A 378 -21.75 -21.67 -26.06
C SER A 378 -21.93 -22.57 -24.82
N PHE A 379 -21.11 -22.34 -23.81
CA PHE A 379 -21.00 -23.14 -22.60
C PHE A 379 -21.10 -22.23 -21.38
N ASN A 380 -21.38 -22.81 -20.21
CA ASN A 380 -21.42 -22.08 -18.93
C ASN A 380 -22.33 -20.83 -18.96
N ALA A 381 -23.52 -20.96 -19.56
CA ALA A 381 -24.46 -19.85 -19.74
C ALA A 381 -23.88 -18.66 -20.55
N GLY A 382 -23.04 -18.94 -21.55
CA GLY A 382 -22.52 -17.95 -22.49
C GLY A 382 -21.25 -17.23 -22.04
N THR A 383 -20.73 -17.51 -20.85
CA THR A 383 -19.42 -17.01 -20.39
C THR A 383 -18.25 -17.71 -21.08
N LYS A 384 -18.49 -18.83 -21.76
CA LYS A 384 -17.49 -19.57 -22.54
C LYS A 384 -18.00 -19.86 -23.95
N LEU A 385 -17.24 -19.42 -24.96
CA LEU A 385 -17.51 -19.68 -26.37
C LEU A 385 -16.39 -20.52 -26.98
N GLN A 386 -16.74 -21.43 -27.88
CA GLN A 386 -15.77 -22.23 -28.61
C GLN A 386 -16.15 -22.37 -30.09
N TRP A 387 -15.15 -22.30 -30.96
CA TRP A 387 -15.24 -22.61 -32.39
C TRP A 387 -14.20 -23.67 -32.72
N SER A 388 -14.62 -24.79 -33.33
CA SER A 388 -13.71 -25.89 -33.61
C SER A 388 -13.86 -26.40 -35.03
N GLY A 389 -12.77 -26.92 -35.58
CA GLY A 389 -12.74 -27.56 -36.88
C GLY A 389 -11.30 -27.79 -37.35
N TYR A 390 -11.15 -28.01 -38.65
CA TYR A 390 -9.85 -28.18 -39.29
C TYR A 390 -9.84 -27.56 -40.69
N TYR A 391 -8.66 -27.12 -41.13
CA TYR A 391 -8.44 -26.74 -42.52
C TYR A 391 -8.27 -27.96 -43.41
N THR A 392 -8.81 -27.88 -44.62
CA THR A 392 -8.64 -28.91 -45.66
C THR A 392 -7.45 -28.58 -46.55
N ASN A 393 -7.03 -29.55 -47.36
CA ASN A 393 -5.97 -29.40 -48.34
C ASN A 393 -6.26 -28.43 -49.51
N ASN A 394 -7.47 -27.86 -49.61
CA ASN A 394 -7.74 -26.80 -50.60
C ASN A 394 -7.50 -25.39 -50.03
N THR A 395 -7.26 -25.26 -48.72
CA THR A 395 -7.02 -23.96 -48.07
C THR A 395 -5.69 -23.38 -48.47
N ASP A 396 -5.74 -22.13 -48.88
CA ASP A 396 -4.56 -21.38 -49.29
C ASP A 396 -4.65 -19.95 -48.76
N MET A 397 -3.84 -19.66 -47.77
CA MET A 397 -3.84 -18.36 -47.09
C MET A 397 -2.70 -17.45 -47.56
N ASP A 398 -1.88 -17.89 -48.52
CA ASP A 398 -0.78 -17.08 -49.04
C ASP A 398 -1.18 -16.40 -50.36
N PHE A 399 -0.74 -15.15 -50.54
CA PHE A 399 -0.93 -14.43 -51.80
C PHE A 399 0.10 -14.88 -52.85
N ASP A 400 1.25 -15.41 -52.41
CA ASP A 400 2.26 -15.98 -53.30
C ASP A 400 1.77 -17.35 -53.81
N PRO A 401 1.53 -17.52 -55.14
CA PRO A 401 0.98 -18.75 -55.71
C PRO A 401 1.87 -19.98 -55.53
N LEU A 402 3.09 -19.80 -55.02
CA LEU A 402 4.05 -20.87 -54.79
C LEU A 402 4.09 -21.31 -53.33
N LYS A 403 3.51 -20.54 -52.42
CA LYS A 403 3.41 -20.85 -50.99
C LYS A 403 1.99 -21.32 -50.67
N THR A 404 1.85 -22.01 -49.55
CA THR A 404 0.54 -22.45 -49.07
C THR A 404 0.49 -22.22 -47.58
N GLY A 405 -0.57 -21.60 -47.07
CA GLY A 405 -0.76 -21.38 -45.63
C GLY A 405 -0.35 -19.99 -45.14
N ALA A 406 -0.48 -19.75 -43.84
CA ALA A 406 -0.14 -18.48 -43.19
C ALA A 406 -0.05 -18.64 -41.66
N VAL A 407 0.58 -17.64 -41.01
CA VAL A 407 0.46 -17.45 -39.56
C VAL A 407 -0.80 -16.64 -39.29
N ILE A 408 -1.70 -17.23 -38.52
CA ILE A 408 -2.98 -16.65 -38.09
C ILE A 408 -2.75 -15.98 -36.75
N ARG A 409 -2.89 -14.65 -36.73
CA ARG A 409 -2.83 -13.83 -35.52
C ARG A 409 -3.96 -12.80 -35.59
N PRO A 410 -5.15 -13.10 -35.03
CA PRO A 410 -6.26 -12.16 -35.03
C PRO A 410 -5.83 -10.84 -34.37
N GLU A 411 -6.07 -9.72 -35.05
CA GLU A 411 -5.80 -8.40 -34.49
C GLU A 411 -6.82 -8.13 -33.37
N LEU A 412 -6.37 -8.10 -32.12
CA LEU A 412 -7.25 -7.97 -30.95
C LEU A 412 -8.04 -6.67 -30.99
N GLY A 413 -7.46 -5.60 -31.56
CA GLY A 413 -8.17 -4.34 -31.78
C GLY A 413 -9.38 -4.45 -32.72
N LEU A 414 -9.39 -5.46 -33.61
CA LEU A 414 -10.47 -5.76 -34.56
C LEU A 414 -11.45 -6.82 -34.04
N CYS A 415 -11.15 -7.49 -32.94
CA CYS A 415 -12.06 -8.44 -32.31
C CYS A 415 -13.18 -7.66 -31.61
N ASN A 416 -14.43 -7.93 -32.00
CA ASN A 416 -15.61 -7.41 -31.31
C ASN A 416 -16.19 -8.52 -30.42
N VAL A 417 -16.18 -8.30 -29.11
CA VAL A 417 -16.71 -9.24 -28.11
C VAL A 417 -17.59 -8.42 -27.17
N LEU A 418 -18.90 -8.68 -27.16
CA LEU A 418 -19.88 -7.90 -26.42
C LEU A 418 -20.48 -8.68 -25.24
N GLY A 419 -20.58 -8.01 -24.10
CA GLY A 419 -21.29 -8.47 -22.91
C GLY A 419 -22.80 -8.27 -22.99
N PRO A 420 -23.56 -8.68 -21.97
CA PRO A 420 -25.03 -8.79 -22.03
C PRO A 420 -25.77 -7.46 -22.22
N ASN A 421 -25.13 -6.32 -21.92
CA ASN A 421 -25.69 -4.99 -22.13
C ASN A 421 -25.20 -4.34 -23.44
N GLY A 422 -24.48 -5.08 -24.29
CA GLY A 422 -23.88 -4.59 -25.53
C GLY A 422 -22.57 -3.81 -25.33
N GLU A 423 -21.98 -3.87 -24.13
CA GLU A 423 -20.67 -3.31 -23.81
C GLU A 423 -19.55 -4.15 -24.42
N ARG A 424 -18.47 -3.50 -24.88
CA ARG A 424 -17.30 -4.22 -25.41
C ARG A 424 -16.45 -4.76 -24.26
N LEU A 425 -16.15 -6.06 -24.30
CA LEU A 425 -15.19 -6.71 -23.41
C LEU A 425 -13.77 -6.51 -23.95
N ASN A 426 -12.81 -6.24 -23.07
CA ASN A 426 -11.42 -6.01 -23.45
C ASN A 426 -10.63 -7.34 -23.47
N PRO A 427 -9.69 -7.55 -24.40
CA PRO A 427 -8.80 -8.71 -24.34
C PRO A 427 -7.89 -8.64 -23.11
N HIS A 428 -7.69 -9.76 -22.41
CA HIS A 428 -6.71 -9.84 -21.33
C HIS A 428 -5.27 -9.68 -21.89
N PRO A 429 -4.35 -8.95 -21.20
CA PRO A 429 -2.98 -8.75 -21.66
C PRO A 429 -2.20 -10.05 -21.92
N ASP A 430 -2.52 -11.12 -21.18
CA ASP A 430 -1.87 -12.43 -21.37
C ASP A 430 -2.06 -13.03 -22.74
N ILE A 431 -3.13 -12.69 -23.46
CA ILE A 431 -3.35 -13.16 -24.82
C ILE A 431 -2.17 -12.76 -25.72
N GLN A 432 -1.69 -11.53 -25.56
CA GLN A 432 -0.52 -11.03 -26.29
C GLN A 432 0.78 -11.54 -25.68
N ARG A 433 0.90 -11.49 -24.34
CA ARG A 433 2.16 -11.86 -23.65
C ARG A 433 2.54 -13.32 -23.88
N ARG A 434 1.57 -14.23 -23.84
CA ARG A 434 1.76 -15.68 -24.01
C ARG A 434 1.48 -16.14 -25.44
N GLU A 435 1.13 -15.23 -26.35
CA GLU A 435 0.75 -15.51 -27.75
C GLU A 435 -0.29 -16.65 -27.86
N THR A 436 -1.18 -16.79 -26.87
CA THR A 436 -2.14 -17.91 -26.77
C THR A 436 -3.15 -17.89 -27.93
N PHE A 437 -3.29 -16.75 -28.60
CA PHE A 437 -4.18 -16.56 -29.73
C PHE A 437 -3.41 -16.39 -31.06
N LYS A 438 -2.39 -17.22 -31.27
CA LYS A 438 -1.57 -17.30 -32.49
C LYS A 438 -1.44 -18.76 -32.98
N LEU A 439 -1.62 -18.99 -34.29
CA LEU A 439 -1.60 -20.33 -34.89
C LEU A 439 -1.03 -20.32 -36.31
N ALA A 440 -0.03 -21.15 -36.59
CA ALA A 440 0.49 -21.36 -37.93
C ALA A 440 -0.23 -22.52 -38.63
N TYR A 441 -0.74 -22.28 -39.84
CA TYR A 441 -1.29 -23.33 -40.71
C TYR A 441 -0.43 -23.44 -41.98
N LYS A 442 0.26 -24.58 -42.15
CA LYS A 442 1.22 -24.84 -43.26
C LYS A 442 2.23 -23.71 -43.52
N ALA A 443 2.45 -22.83 -42.55
CA ALA A 443 3.47 -21.79 -42.61
C ALA A 443 4.71 -22.25 -41.85
N ALA A 444 5.88 -21.76 -42.27
CA ALA A 444 7.09 -21.93 -41.47
C ALA A 444 6.88 -21.22 -40.13
N PHE A 445 7.18 -21.90 -39.04
CA PHE A 445 6.94 -21.40 -37.70
C PHE A 445 7.99 -21.93 -36.75
N ILE A 446 8.53 -21.06 -35.90
CA ILE A 446 9.64 -21.42 -35.00
C ILE A 446 9.13 -21.38 -33.56
N GLU A 447 9.30 -22.47 -32.84
CA GLU A 447 9.15 -22.50 -31.38
C GLU A 447 10.55 -22.47 -30.76
N ALA A 448 10.84 -21.42 -29.99
CA ALA A 448 12.14 -21.24 -29.36
C ALA A 448 12.00 -21.22 -27.83
N PHE A 449 12.64 -22.18 -27.16
CA PHE A 449 12.61 -22.35 -25.71
C PHE A 449 14.02 -22.47 -25.14
N VAL A 450 14.25 -21.89 -23.96
CA VAL A 450 15.47 -22.15 -23.18
C VAL A 450 15.20 -23.34 -22.28
N TYR A 451 16.14 -24.27 -22.20
CA TYR A 451 16.11 -25.37 -21.27
C TYR A 451 17.32 -25.33 -20.33
N ASP A 452 17.09 -25.78 -19.09
CA ASP A 452 18.16 -26.01 -18.11
C ASP A 452 18.91 -27.33 -18.37
N GLU A 453 19.94 -27.62 -17.58
CA GLU A 453 20.70 -28.89 -17.68
C GLU A 453 19.85 -30.14 -17.38
N LEU A 454 18.68 -29.99 -16.74
CA LEU A 454 17.76 -31.08 -16.38
C LEU A 454 16.70 -31.34 -17.47
N GLY A 455 16.62 -30.47 -18.49
CA GLY A 455 15.65 -30.55 -19.57
C GLY A 455 14.29 -29.91 -19.25
N GLY A 456 14.20 -29.11 -18.18
CA GLY A 456 13.04 -28.24 -17.90
C GLY A 456 13.15 -26.92 -18.66
N VAL A 457 12.02 -26.29 -18.99
CA VAL A 457 12.01 -24.95 -19.61
C VAL A 457 12.53 -23.93 -18.58
N ALA A 458 13.60 -23.23 -18.91
CA ALA A 458 14.25 -22.28 -18.02
C ALA A 458 13.68 -20.87 -18.25
N ASN A 459 12.99 -20.34 -17.25
CA ASN A 459 12.56 -18.93 -17.22
C ASN A 459 13.59 -18.03 -16.49
N THR A 460 14.50 -18.64 -15.73
CA THR A 460 15.56 -17.95 -14.99
C THR A 460 16.86 -18.74 -15.04
N ALA A 461 18.02 -18.08 -15.02
CA ALA A 461 19.31 -18.71 -14.74
C ALA A 461 20.29 -17.74 -14.07
N MET A 462 21.31 -18.29 -13.42
CA MET A 462 22.43 -17.53 -12.90
C MET A 462 23.57 -17.46 -13.92
N GLN A 463 24.44 -16.47 -13.78
CA GLN A 463 25.67 -16.40 -14.55
C GLN A 463 26.51 -17.66 -14.31
N GLY A 464 27.02 -18.25 -15.38
CA GLY A 464 27.77 -19.51 -15.33
C GLY A 464 26.93 -20.77 -15.57
N ASP A 465 25.61 -20.70 -15.49
CA ASP A 465 24.73 -21.84 -15.80
C ASP A 465 24.82 -22.21 -17.29
N VAL A 466 24.76 -23.51 -17.58
CA VAL A 466 24.68 -24.01 -18.96
C VAL A 466 23.21 -24.13 -19.34
N LEU A 467 22.85 -23.48 -20.44
CA LEU A 467 21.49 -23.43 -20.96
C LEU A 467 21.48 -23.99 -22.38
N SER A 468 20.38 -24.62 -22.76
CA SER A 468 20.16 -25.13 -24.11
C SER A 468 19.03 -24.34 -24.77
N LEU A 469 19.37 -23.52 -25.75
CA LEU A 469 18.40 -22.79 -26.56
C LEU A 469 17.95 -23.69 -27.71
N ASN A 470 16.70 -24.12 -27.66
CA ASN A 470 16.13 -25.10 -28.57
C ASN A 470 15.13 -24.43 -29.50
N PHE A 471 15.34 -24.62 -30.79
CA PHE A 471 14.45 -24.16 -31.84
C PHE A 471 13.82 -25.37 -32.51
N THR A 472 12.48 -25.44 -32.48
CA THR A 472 11.70 -26.36 -33.30
C THR A 472 11.10 -25.57 -34.45
N ILE A 473 11.63 -25.78 -35.64
CA ILE A 473 11.22 -25.11 -36.87
C ILE A 473 10.24 -26.02 -37.57
N HIS A 474 8.94 -25.75 -37.42
CA HIS A 474 7.87 -26.41 -38.15
C HIS A 474 7.86 -25.92 -39.59
N GLN A 475 7.74 -26.83 -40.56
CA GLN A 475 7.67 -26.48 -41.97
C GLN A 475 6.81 -27.47 -42.78
N PRO A 476 6.20 -27.03 -43.89
CA PRO A 476 5.58 -27.93 -44.84
C PRO A 476 6.52 -29.03 -45.32
N SER A 477 6.02 -30.25 -45.45
CA SER A 477 6.81 -31.41 -45.93
C SER A 477 7.42 -31.25 -47.33
N GLU A 478 6.96 -30.24 -48.08
CA GLU A 478 7.44 -29.83 -49.39
C GLU A 478 8.68 -28.91 -49.35
N LEU A 479 9.10 -28.46 -48.15
CA LEU A 479 10.31 -27.67 -47.88
C LEU A 479 11.32 -28.48 -47.06
N VAL A 480 12.01 -29.45 -47.67
CA VAL A 480 13.02 -30.26 -46.94
C VAL A 480 14.39 -29.57 -47.01
N ASN A 481 15.08 -29.44 -45.86
CA ASN A 481 16.45 -28.92 -45.70
C ASN A 481 16.62 -27.39 -45.79
N GLY A 482 15.58 -26.61 -45.45
CA GLY A 482 15.64 -25.12 -45.47
C GLY A 482 15.93 -24.52 -46.86
N SER A 483 15.86 -25.37 -47.90
CA SER A 483 16.22 -25.05 -49.27
C SER A 483 15.01 -25.29 -50.15
N ARG A 484 14.52 -24.25 -50.82
CA ARG A 484 13.36 -24.35 -51.70
C ARG A 484 13.82 -24.56 -53.14
N ILE A 485 13.16 -25.47 -53.85
CA ILE A 485 13.28 -25.58 -55.31
C ILE A 485 11.94 -25.16 -55.92
N ILE A 486 11.91 -23.98 -56.53
CA ILE A 486 10.71 -23.45 -57.20
C ILE A 486 10.70 -23.95 -58.64
N TYR A 487 9.57 -24.55 -59.07
CA TYR A 487 9.26 -24.88 -60.47
C TYR A 487 7.99 -24.13 -60.88
N ASP A 488 7.97 -23.53 -62.05
CA ASP A 488 6.77 -22.87 -62.61
C ASP A 488 6.02 -23.78 -63.59
N HIS A 489 4.72 -23.55 -63.64
CA HIS A 489 3.72 -24.33 -64.36
C HIS A 489 3.67 -24.01 -65.88
N ASP A 490 4.27 -22.91 -66.34
CA ASP A 490 4.08 -22.38 -67.70
C ASP A 490 5.25 -22.65 -68.70
N ASN A 491 5.71 -23.91 -68.81
CA ASN A 491 6.65 -24.38 -69.85
C ASN A 491 8.04 -23.70 -69.91
N LEU A 492 8.49 -23.05 -68.84
CA LEU A 492 9.87 -22.59 -68.67
C LEU A 492 10.45 -23.28 -67.45
N ASP A 493 11.42 -24.17 -67.62
CA ASP A 493 12.12 -24.85 -66.52
C ASP A 493 13.09 -23.86 -65.85
N TRP A 494 12.59 -23.01 -64.94
CA TRP A 494 13.46 -22.26 -64.03
C TRP A 494 13.62 -23.01 -62.72
N LYS A 495 14.85 -22.94 -62.16
CA LYS A 495 15.20 -23.51 -60.86
C LYS A 495 15.77 -22.38 -60.02
N ILE A 496 15.03 -21.97 -58.99
CA ILE A 496 15.60 -21.19 -57.90
C ILE A 496 16.01 -22.19 -56.83
N GLU A 497 17.28 -22.17 -56.44
CA GLU A 497 17.80 -22.89 -55.28
C GLU A 497 18.14 -21.85 -54.23
N GLU A 498 17.37 -21.84 -53.14
CA GLU A 498 17.66 -21.05 -51.94
C GLU A 498 18.50 -21.94 -51.00
N LEU A 499 19.71 -21.52 -50.64
CA LEU A 499 20.57 -22.23 -49.68
C LEU A 499 20.66 -21.42 -48.38
N LEU A 500 20.37 -22.04 -47.24
CA LEU A 500 20.56 -21.40 -45.93
C LEU A 500 22.06 -21.12 -45.70
N ALA A 501 22.41 -19.84 -45.53
CA ALA A 501 23.78 -19.39 -45.32
C ALA A 501 24.10 -19.18 -43.84
N ASN A 502 23.23 -18.46 -43.14
CA ASN A 502 23.39 -18.23 -41.70
C ASN A 502 22.04 -18.17 -40.95
N PHE A 503 22.14 -18.38 -39.65
CA PHE A 503 21.05 -18.20 -38.68
C PHE A 503 21.55 -17.26 -37.59
N THR A 504 20.85 -16.14 -37.40
CA THR A 504 21.20 -15.09 -36.46
C THR A 504 20.09 -14.96 -35.42
N VAL A 505 20.50 -14.89 -34.16
CA VAL A 505 19.62 -14.55 -33.03
C VAL A 505 20.18 -13.34 -32.35
N GLN A 506 19.33 -12.36 -32.11
CA GLN A 506 19.62 -11.19 -31.31
C GLN A 506 18.58 -11.12 -30.20
N THR A 507 19.02 -10.98 -28.96
CA THR A 507 18.12 -10.79 -27.82
C THR A 507 18.59 -9.60 -27.03
N SER A 508 17.67 -8.76 -26.57
CA SER A 508 17.99 -7.58 -25.76
C SER A 508 17.16 -7.55 -24.51
N GLY A 509 17.73 -6.96 -23.47
CA GLY A 509 17.14 -6.90 -22.15
C GLY A 509 17.63 -5.71 -21.35
N THR A 510 16.97 -5.47 -20.23
CA THR A 510 17.29 -4.39 -19.28
C THR A 510 17.59 -4.94 -17.90
N GLY A 511 18.51 -4.30 -17.19
CA GLY A 511 18.91 -4.67 -15.83
C GLY A 511 19.01 -3.46 -14.91
N PHE A 512 19.11 -3.73 -13.61
CA PHE A 512 19.28 -2.73 -12.56
C PHE A 512 20.41 -3.15 -11.63
N GLY A 513 21.14 -2.20 -11.06
CA GLY A 513 22.07 -2.46 -9.97
C GLY A 513 22.41 -1.20 -9.19
N GLU A 514 22.99 -1.36 -8.01
CA GLU A 514 23.24 -0.23 -7.11
C GLU A 514 24.44 -0.41 -6.17
N ASN A 515 24.82 0.68 -5.52
CA ASN A 515 25.75 0.74 -4.39
C ASN A 515 25.35 1.86 -3.41
N ASP A 516 26.16 2.12 -2.39
CA ASP A 516 25.92 3.09 -1.31
C ASP A 516 25.57 4.52 -1.77
N THR A 517 25.95 4.93 -2.98
CA THR A 517 25.81 6.32 -3.44
C THR A 517 25.05 6.46 -4.76
N HIS A 518 24.93 5.37 -5.53
CA HIS A 518 24.42 5.41 -6.89
C HIS A 518 23.58 4.17 -7.21
N TYR A 519 22.64 4.33 -8.13
CA TYR A 519 21.98 3.22 -8.83
C TYR A 519 22.22 3.35 -10.33
N TRP A 520 22.04 2.27 -11.07
CA TRP A 520 22.20 2.28 -12.52
C TRP A 520 21.25 1.32 -13.23
N ASN A 521 20.87 1.70 -14.44
CA ASN A 521 20.11 0.85 -15.35
C ASN A 521 21.05 0.35 -16.45
N THR A 522 20.95 -0.92 -16.81
CA THR A 522 21.64 -1.50 -17.96
C THR A 522 20.66 -1.79 -19.08
N ALA A 523 21.09 -1.61 -20.32
CA ALA A 523 20.42 -2.12 -21.51
C ALA A 523 21.45 -2.95 -22.29
N THR A 524 21.20 -4.25 -22.41
CA THR A 524 22.13 -5.19 -23.03
C THR A 524 21.51 -5.83 -24.25
N THR A 525 22.31 -6.04 -25.28
CA THR A 525 21.94 -6.76 -26.50
C THR A 525 22.97 -7.86 -26.74
N TYR A 526 22.52 -9.10 -26.75
CA TYR A 526 23.28 -10.26 -27.15
C TYR A 526 22.97 -10.64 -28.58
N ASN A 527 23.99 -11.06 -29.33
CA ASN A 527 23.82 -11.53 -30.70
C ASN A 527 24.74 -12.70 -30.99
N PHE A 528 24.20 -13.70 -31.69
CA PHE A 528 24.99 -14.77 -32.26
C PHE A 528 24.55 -15.08 -33.68
N THR A 529 25.51 -15.56 -34.46
CA THR A 529 25.28 -16.01 -35.84
C THR A 529 26.00 -17.33 -36.06
N ILE A 530 25.23 -18.34 -36.44
CA ILE A 530 25.72 -19.63 -36.94
C ILE A 530 25.84 -19.50 -38.46
N ASP A 531 27.05 -19.64 -39.00
CA ASP A 531 27.34 -19.67 -40.42
C ASP A 531 27.48 -21.14 -40.87
N PHE A 532 26.48 -21.64 -41.59
CA PHE A 532 26.42 -23.02 -42.06
C PHE A 532 27.37 -23.28 -43.24
N ILE A 533 27.82 -22.25 -43.94
CA ILE A 533 28.73 -22.38 -45.09
C ILE A 533 30.14 -22.66 -44.60
N ASN A 534 30.57 -21.89 -43.60
CA ASN A 534 31.90 -21.99 -43.04
C ASN A 534 31.98 -22.92 -41.82
N ASP A 535 30.82 -23.38 -41.32
CA ASP A 535 30.69 -24.15 -40.08
C ASP A 535 31.34 -23.42 -38.90
N THR A 536 30.97 -22.14 -38.75
CA THR A 536 31.52 -21.25 -37.71
C THR A 536 30.41 -20.54 -36.95
N ILE A 537 30.68 -20.21 -35.69
CA ILE A 537 29.78 -19.39 -34.86
C ILE A 537 30.51 -18.09 -34.52
N SER A 538 29.79 -16.98 -34.57
CA SER A 538 30.25 -15.69 -34.05
C SER A 538 29.22 -15.12 -33.07
N SER A 539 29.69 -14.42 -32.05
CA SER A 539 28.82 -13.75 -31.09
C SER A 539 29.41 -12.45 -30.58
N TRP A 540 28.54 -11.54 -30.16
CA TRP A 540 28.90 -10.29 -29.51
C TRP A 540 27.81 -9.86 -28.52
N THR A 541 28.18 -8.96 -27.61
CA THR A 541 27.29 -8.31 -26.66
C THR A 541 27.56 -6.80 -26.64
N ALA A 542 26.51 -5.99 -26.67
CA ALA A 542 26.59 -4.55 -26.44
C ALA A 542 25.82 -4.23 -25.14
N ASN A 543 26.47 -3.54 -24.19
CA ASN A 543 25.90 -3.16 -22.91
C ASN A 543 26.01 -1.64 -22.71
N PHE A 544 24.89 -1.02 -22.34
CA PHE A 544 24.78 0.40 -22.01
C PHE A 544 24.41 0.52 -20.53
N LYS A 545 25.22 1.20 -19.71
CA LYS A 545 24.97 1.41 -18.28
C LYS A 545 24.76 2.89 -18.01
N PHE A 546 23.62 3.25 -17.41
CA PHE A 546 23.23 4.62 -17.06
C PHE A 546 23.27 4.77 -15.54
N THR A 547 24.22 5.54 -15.00
CA THR A 547 24.42 5.69 -13.54
C THR A 547 23.80 6.98 -13.03
N ARG A 548 23.07 6.89 -11.92
CA ARG A 548 22.34 7.97 -11.25
C ARG A 548 22.68 8.04 -9.77
N GLU A 549 22.62 9.23 -9.19
CA GLU A 549 22.79 9.46 -7.75
C GLU A 549 21.55 9.00 -6.96
N LYS A 550 21.74 8.27 -5.85
CA LYS A 550 20.65 7.89 -4.94
C LYS A 550 20.05 9.14 -4.27
N GLY A 551 18.75 9.12 -3.94
CA GLY A 551 18.01 10.27 -3.43
C GLY A 551 17.61 11.30 -4.51
N THR A 552 18.56 11.85 -5.28
CA THR A 552 18.24 12.94 -6.25
C THR A 552 17.80 12.42 -7.63
N GLY A 553 18.18 11.20 -8.00
CA GLY A 553 17.92 10.60 -9.33
C GLY A 553 18.70 11.25 -10.49
N THR A 554 19.64 12.14 -10.19
CA THR A 554 20.42 12.86 -11.20
C THR A 554 21.30 11.90 -12.00
N LEU A 555 21.25 11.96 -13.33
CA LEU A 555 22.13 11.18 -14.20
C LEU A 555 23.57 11.71 -14.12
N VAL A 556 24.48 10.88 -13.63
CA VAL A 556 25.90 11.24 -13.42
C VAL A 556 26.85 10.61 -14.44
N ASP A 557 26.50 9.47 -15.03
CA ASP A 557 27.38 8.77 -15.99
C ASP A 557 26.64 7.89 -17.00
N ILE A 558 27.28 7.62 -18.15
CA ILE A 558 26.83 6.66 -19.18
C ILE A 558 28.05 5.88 -19.70
N ASP A 559 28.10 4.58 -19.41
CA ASP A 559 29.11 3.65 -19.91
C ASP A 559 28.57 2.83 -21.09
N VAL A 560 29.41 2.61 -22.11
CA VAL A 560 29.09 1.76 -23.27
C VAL A 560 30.21 0.74 -23.46
N GLU A 561 29.88 -0.54 -23.36
CA GLU A 561 30.81 -1.65 -23.55
C GLU A 561 30.34 -2.59 -24.67
N VAL A 562 31.26 -2.94 -25.58
CA VAL A 562 31.03 -4.02 -26.56
C VAL A 562 32.02 -5.14 -26.23
N THR A 563 31.49 -6.22 -25.68
CA THR A 563 32.23 -7.37 -25.17
C THR A 563 31.48 -8.66 -25.52
N ASN A 564 31.82 -9.80 -24.93
CA ASN A 564 31.07 -11.04 -25.13
C ASN A 564 30.71 -11.62 -23.76
N TYR A 565 29.50 -11.31 -23.29
CA TYR A 565 28.99 -11.78 -22.01
C TYR A 565 28.31 -13.14 -22.10
N TRP A 566 28.25 -13.75 -23.29
CA TRP A 566 27.82 -15.13 -23.44
C TRP A 566 28.78 -15.94 -24.30
N THR A 567 28.87 -17.22 -24.02
CA THR A 567 29.69 -18.18 -24.75
C THR A 567 28.78 -19.23 -25.35
N ILE A 568 28.97 -19.54 -26.63
CA ILE A 568 28.27 -20.63 -27.31
C ILE A 568 29.26 -21.78 -27.39
N HIS A 569 28.90 -22.91 -26.78
CA HIS A 569 29.79 -24.07 -26.68
C HIS A 569 29.75 -24.91 -27.95
N ASP A 570 28.55 -25.25 -28.40
CA ASP A 570 28.26 -26.05 -29.59
C ASP A 570 26.81 -25.84 -30.06
N TYR A 571 26.51 -26.38 -31.25
CA TYR A 571 25.15 -26.49 -31.78
C TYR A 571 24.96 -27.86 -32.42
N GLU A 572 23.73 -28.37 -32.37
CA GLU A 572 23.30 -29.59 -33.06
C GLU A 572 22.06 -29.30 -33.90
N ILE A 573 21.96 -29.91 -35.09
CA ILE A 573 20.79 -29.77 -35.96
C ILE A 573 20.30 -31.14 -36.42
N GLU A 574 19.01 -31.40 -36.22
CA GLU A 574 18.30 -32.58 -36.71
C GLU A 574 17.20 -32.16 -37.69
N ILE A 575 17.29 -32.65 -38.93
CA ILE A 575 16.35 -32.30 -40.01
C ILE A 575 15.36 -33.44 -40.20
N GLY A 576 14.11 -33.19 -39.84
CA GLY A 576 12.97 -34.07 -40.05
C GLY A 576 12.14 -33.71 -41.28
N PRO A 577 11.14 -34.55 -41.62
CA PRO A 577 10.24 -34.31 -42.76
C PRO A 577 9.18 -33.23 -42.52
N GLU A 578 8.85 -32.93 -41.26
CA GLU A 578 7.80 -31.95 -40.86
C GLU A 578 8.33 -30.88 -39.90
N SER A 579 9.49 -31.12 -39.27
CA SER A 579 10.17 -30.16 -38.40
C SER A 579 11.69 -30.30 -38.51
N THR A 580 12.40 -29.20 -38.25
CA THR A 580 13.85 -29.18 -38.01
C THR A 580 14.09 -28.75 -36.56
N HIS A 581 14.93 -29.46 -35.83
CA HIS A 581 15.33 -29.09 -34.48
C HIS A 581 16.77 -28.57 -34.49
N LEU A 582 16.99 -27.40 -33.88
CA LEU A 582 18.31 -26.80 -33.67
C LEU A 582 18.50 -26.58 -32.17
N TRP A 583 19.55 -27.16 -31.61
CA TRP A 583 19.96 -26.99 -30.21
C TRP A 583 21.23 -26.14 -30.17
N VAL A 584 21.26 -25.13 -29.32
CA VAL A 584 22.43 -24.25 -29.12
C VAL A 584 22.74 -24.17 -27.63
N ASN A 585 23.89 -24.70 -27.22
CA ASN A 585 24.29 -24.65 -25.81
C ASN A 585 25.04 -23.35 -25.52
N ILE A 586 24.56 -22.60 -24.53
CA ILE A 586 25.08 -21.28 -24.16
C ILE A 586 25.39 -21.21 -22.65
N THR A 587 26.30 -20.31 -22.29
CA THR A 587 26.56 -19.92 -20.90
C THR A 587 26.82 -18.42 -20.83
N PHE A 588 26.23 -17.74 -19.86
CA PHE A 588 26.52 -16.34 -19.56
C PHE A 588 27.77 -16.22 -18.68
N SER A 589 28.61 -15.22 -18.93
CA SER A 589 29.80 -14.92 -18.13
C SER A 589 29.43 -14.47 -16.73
N GLU A 590 30.25 -14.79 -15.72
CA GLU A 590 30.13 -14.27 -14.34
C GLU A 590 30.06 -12.73 -14.26
N ASN A 591 30.55 -12.00 -15.26
CA ASN A 591 30.48 -10.53 -15.31
C ASN A 591 29.27 -10.00 -16.11
N ALA A 592 28.41 -10.87 -16.63
CA ALA A 592 27.19 -10.45 -17.31
C ALA A 592 26.27 -9.75 -16.29
N PRO A 593 25.73 -8.55 -16.59
CA PRO A 593 24.84 -7.89 -15.65
C PRO A 593 23.55 -8.69 -15.44
N ASP A 594 22.98 -8.57 -14.25
CA ASP A 594 21.63 -9.08 -14.00
C ASP A 594 20.66 -8.36 -14.95
N MET A 595 19.84 -9.09 -15.69
CA MET A 595 18.87 -8.49 -16.62
C MET A 595 17.72 -9.41 -17.00
N ILE A 596 16.71 -8.80 -17.59
CA ILE A 596 15.58 -9.49 -18.19
C ILE A 596 15.57 -9.22 -19.67
N LEU A 597 15.58 -10.30 -20.44
CA LEU A 597 15.45 -10.24 -21.88
C LEU A 597 14.02 -9.81 -22.21
N THR A 598 13.85 -8.73 -22.96
CA THR A 598 12.54 -8.14 -23.28
C THR A 598 12.19 -8.31 -24.75
N GLU A 599 13.19 -8.38 -25.62
CA GLU A 599 13.00 -8.45 -27.06
C GLU A 599 13.91 -9.52 -27.63
N SER A 600 13.44 -10.18 -28.68
CA SER A 600 14.29 -11.10 -29.44
C SER A 600 13.93 -11.08 -30.91
N HIS A 601 14.98 -11.25 -31.69
CA HIS A 601 14.98 -11.15 -33.13
C HIS A 601 15.66 -12.37 -33.70
N VAL A 602 14.98 -13.03 -34.62
CA VAL A 602 15.51 -14.20 -35.33
C VAL A 602 15.57 -13.85 -36.80
N ALA A 603 16.73 -14.05 -37.40
CA ALA A 603 16.91 -13.85 -38.83
C ALA A 603 17.67 -15.01 -39.44
N VAL A 604 17.35 -15.28 -40.71
CA VAL A 604 18.12 -16.21 -41.54
C VAL A 604 18.63 -15.48 -42.75
N THR A 605 19.87 -15.75 -43.13
CA THR A 605 20.37 -15.34 -44.44
C THR A 605 20.37 -16.53 -45.37
N GLN A 606 19.81 -16.33 -46.56
CA GLN A 606 19.77 -17.30 -47.64
C GLN A 606 20.58 -16.79 -48.83
N ILE A 607 21.09 -17.74 -49.60
CA ILE A 607 21.77 -17.53 -50.87
C ILE A 607 20.84 -18.01 -51.98
N GLU A 608 20.40 -17.10 -52.86
CA GLU A 608 19.54 -17.43 -53.99
C GLU A 608 20.37 -17.58 -55.29
N ASN A 609 20.16 -18.68 -56.01
CA ASN A 609 20.78 -18.96 -57.30
C ASN A 609 19.75 -19.02 -58.44
N VAL A 610 19.80 -18.05 -59.38
CA VAL A 610 18.84 -17.92 -60.50
C VAL A 610 19.41 -18.53 -61.79
N TYR A 611 18.84 -19.65 -62.25
CA TYR A 611 19.12 -20.23 -63.57
C TYR A 611 17.85 -20.74 -64.25
N TYR A 612 17.79 -20.67 -65.59
CA TYR A 612 16.77 -21.37 -66.38
C TYR A 612 17.39 -22.37 -67.35
N GLU A 613 16.82 -23.57 -67.44
CA GLU A 613 17.17 -24.58 -68.43
C GLU A 613 16.22 -24.46 -69.61
N SER A 614 16.76 -24.36 -70.83
CA SER A 614 15.96 -24.49 -72.04
C SER A 614 16.60 -25.51 -72.97
N GLY A 615 15.95 -26.67 -73.10
CA GLY A 615 16.38 -27.71 -74.03
C GLY A 615 17.76 -28.33 -73.73
N GLY A 616 18.06 -28.64 -72.47
CA GLY A 616 19.35 -29.25 -72.08
C GLY A 616 20.49 -28.26 -71.86
N THR A 617 20.22 -26.96 -71.97
CA THR A 617 21.23 -25.90 -71.88
C THR A 617 20.78 -24.84 -70.88
N TRP A 618 21.65 -24.51 -69.94
CA TRP A 618 21.43 -23.49 -68.91
C TRP A 618 21.68 -22.10 -69.49
N TYR A 619 20.76 -21.18 -69.27
CA TYR A 619 20.80 -19.80 -69.75
C TYR A 619 20.57 -18.82 -68.58
N GLN A 620 21.09 -17.61 -68.75
CA GLN A 620 21.01 -16.49 -67.81
C GLN A 620 20.35 -15.29 -68.53
N GLU A 621 19.43 -14.58 -67.89
CA GLU A 621 18.91 -13.29 -68.41
C GLU A 621 19.90 -12.13 -68.14
N TYR A 622 20.19 -11.27 -69.13
CA TYR A 622 21.12 -10.09 -69.06
C TYR A 622 20.67 -8.99 -70.07
N PRO A 623 21.15 -7.69 -70.10
CA PRO A 623 22.27 -7.02 -69.36
C PRO A 623 22.12 -5.50 -68.97
N ILE A 624 22.84 -4.96 -67.95
CA ILE A 624 23.51 -3.61 -68.03
C ILE A 624 24.79 -3.52 -67.15
N GLY A 625 25.95 -3.69 -67.79
CA GLY A 625 27.01 -2.67 -67.84
C GLY A 625 27.85 -2.28 -66.61
N ASN A 626 28.52 -3.21 -65.93
CA ASN A 626 29.93 -3.06 -65.49
C ASN A 626 30.48 -4.42 -64.99
N PRO A 627 31.78 -4.72 -65.17
CA PRO A 627 32.33 -6.01 -64.80
C PRO A 627 32.89 -5.96 -63.36
N ILE A 628 32.30 -6.66 -62.40
CA ILE A 628 32.96 -7.01 -61.14
C ILE A 628 32.53 -8.43 -60.73
N ASP A 629 33.51 -9.25 -60.35
CA ASP A 629 33.53 -10.72 -60.22
C ASP A 629 32.68 -11.35 -59.09
N ASP A 630 31.54 -10.76 -58.67
CA ASP A 630 30.78 -11.16 -57.45
C ASP A 630 29.39 -11.83 -57.71
N TRP A 631 29.12 -12.41 -58.88
CA TRP A 631 27.75 -12.48 -59.42
C TRP A 631 27.13 -13.87 -59.66
N ILE A 632 27.06 -14.77 -58.67
CA ILE A 632 26.05 -15.85 -58.65
C ILE A 632 25.68 -16.29 -57.21
N ASP A 633 25.18 -15.40 -56.36
CA ASP A 633 24.48 -15.72 -55.09
C ASP A 633 23.81 -14.41 -54.62
N GLN A 634 22.47 -14.27 -54.68
CA GLN A 634 21.81 -13.14 -54.01
C GLN A 634 21.67 -13.46 -52.53
N ILE A 635 22.41 -12.74 -51.69
CA ILE A 635 22.31 -12.87 -50.24
C ILE A 635 21.06 -12.09 -49.79
N LYS A 636 20.10 -12.80 -49.22
CA LYS A 636 18.86 -12.25 -48.69
C LYS A 636 18.73 -12.59 -47.23
N THR A 637 18.57 -11.58 -46.38
CA THR A 637 18.26 -11.76 -44.96
C THR A 637 16.76 -11.66 -44.78
N LEU A 638 16.17 -12.71 -44.20
CA LEU A 638 14.77 -12.79 -43.80
C LEU A 638 14.69 -12.59 -42.29
N ASP A 639 13.83 -11.67 -41.86
CA ASP A 639 13.45 -11.51 -40.47
C ASP A 639 12.29 -12.48 -40.19
N LEU A 640 12.50 -13.40 -39.25
CA LEU A 640 11.55 -14.44 -38.85
C LEU A 640 10.94 -14.16 -37.47
N SER A 641 11.17 -12.97 -36.89
CA SER A 641 10.75 -12.66 -35.52
C SER A 641 9.22 -12.72 -35.38
N GLY A 642 8.48 -12.28 -36.41
CA GLY A 642 7.01 -12.40 -36.45
C GLY A 642 6.49 -13.84 -36.55
N ASP A 643 7.30 -14.75 -37.09
CA ASP A 643 6.98 -16.17 -37.32
C ASP A 643 7.56 -17.08 -36.23
N THR A 644 8.03 -16.49 -35.14
CA THR A 644 8.60 -17.20 -33.99
C THR A 644 7.70 -17.03 -32.77
N ILE A 645 7.54 -18.09 -31.98
CA ILE A 645 7.13 -18.00 -30.57
C ILE A 645 8.38 -18.18 -29.73
N TRP A 646 8.58 -17.21 -28.85
CA TRP A 646 9.81 -17.02 -28.12
C TRP A 646 9.52 -17.06 -26.63
N SER A 647 9.92 -18.14 -25.96
CA SER A 647 9.88 -18.23 -24.49
C SER A 647 10.99 -17.47 -23.75
N PRO A 648 12.12 -17.05 -24.37
CA PRO A 648 13.09 -16.21 -23.67
C PRO A 648 12.68 -14.74 -23.54
N GLY A 649 11.55 -14.31 -24.12
CA GLY A 649 10.99 -13.00 -23.83
C GLY A 649 10.53 -13.06 -22.39
N HIS A 650 11.22 -12.33 -21.51
CA HIS A 650 11.15 -12.38 -20.05
C HIS A 650 12.03 -13.42 -19.34
N PHE A 651 12.99 -14.03 -20.05
CA PHE A 651 14.04 -14.81 -19.39
C PHE A 651 14.89 -13.90 -18.48
N ARG A 652 15.02 -14.28 -17.21
CA ARG A 652 15.81 -13.56 -16.21
C ARG A 652 17.19 -14.18 -16.08
N LEU A 653 18.22 -13.36 -16.28
CA LEU A 653 19.59 -13.69 -15.98
C LEU A 653 19.97 -12.98 -14.67
N GLY A 654 20.33 -13.74 -13.64
CA GLY A 654 20.74 -13.19 -12.34
C GLY A 654 19.59 -12.61 -11.51
N ASP A 655 19.92 -11.74 -10.55
CA ASP A 655 18.97 -11.23 -9.57
C ASP A 655 18.36 -9.88 -10.01
N VAL A 656 17.25 -9.91 -10.73
CA VAL A 656 16.57 -8.73 -11.26
C VAL A 656 15.17 -8.60 -10.68
N SER A 657 14.91 -7.49 -10.00
CA SER A 657 13.55 -7.10 -9.64
C SER A 657 12.80 -6.60 -10.87
N ILE A 658 11.70 -7.27 -11.23
CA ILE A 658 10.73 -6.78 -12.20
C ILE A 658 9.37 -6.64 -11.59
N TRP A 659 8.71 -5.55 -11.97
CA TRP A 659 7.28 -5.49 -11.92
C TRP A 659 6.71 -6.26 -13.12
N VAL A 660 6.01 -7.35 -12.83
CA VAL A 660 5.17 -8.08 -13.78
C VAL A 660 3.73 -7.96 -13.26
N PRO A 661 2.73 -7.71 -14.14
CA PRO A 661 1.34 -7.75 -13.70
C PRO A 661 1.07 -9.04 -12.93
N PRO A 662 0.42 -8.98 -11.75
CA PRO A 662 0.07 -10.16 -10.99
C PRO A 662 -0.72 -11.16 -11.84
N ALA A 663 -0.34 -12.44 -11.76
CA ALA A 663 -1.13 -13.52 -12.35
C ALA A 663 -2.37 -13.85 -11.52
N TRP A 664 -2.38 -13.43 -10.26
CA TRP A 664 -3.44 -13.69 -9.31
C TRP A 664 -4.31 -12.45 -9.11
N THR A 665 -5.51 -12.65 -8.58
CA THR A 665 -6.42 -11.56 -8.21
C THR A 665 -7.12 -11.86 -6.88
N VAL A 666 -7.92 -10.92 -6.38
CA VAL A 666 -8.72 -11.10 -5.16
C VAL A 666 -10.19 -11.11 -5.55
N THR A 667 -10.90 -12.13 -5.09
CA THR A 667 -12.34 -12.29 -5.33
C THR A 667 -13.17 -11.39 -4.42
N ASP A 668 -14.45 -11.18 -4.75
CA ASP A 668 -15.39 -10.39 -3.94
C ASP A 668 -15.53 -10.90 -2.49
N ASN A 669 -15.31 -12.20 -2.25
CA ASN A 669 -15.35 -12.79 -0.90
C ASN A 669 -14.00 -12.73 -0.16
N GLY A 670 -12.96 -12.13 -0.76
CA GLY A 670 -11.62 -11.92 -0.21
C GLY A 670 -10.66 -13.09 -0.32
N ALA A 671 -10.95 -14.07 -1.18
CA ALA A 671 -10.01 -15.15 -1.48
C ALA A 671 -8.97 -14.67 -2.49
N ILE A 672 -7.75 -15.19 -2.39
CA ILE A 672 -6.78 -15.08 -3.48
C ILE A 672 -7.12 -16.14 -4.53
N ASP A 673 -7.20 -15.71 -5.78
CA ASP A 673 -7.42 -16.52 -6.97
C ASP A 673 -6.10 -16.58 -7.74
N LEU A 674 -5.49 -17.76 -7.83
CA LEU A 674 -4.08 -17.86 -8.24
C LEU A 674 -3.88 -17.64 -9.74
N ASP A 675 -4.85 -17.97 -10.60
CA ASP A 675 -4.72 -17.78 -12.05
C ASP A 675 -5.33 -16.47 -12.58
N GLY A 676 -5.91 -15.66 -11.69
CA GLY A 676 -6.45 -14.34 -12.01
C GLY A 676 -7.84 -14.41 -12.65
N ASN A 677 -8.35 -15.61 -12.88
CA ASN A 677 -9.66 -15.89 -13.41
C ASN A 677 -10.57 -16.35 -12.26
N VAL A 678 -11.20 -15.38 -11.58
CA VAL A 678 -12.16 -15.53 -10.45
C VAL A 678 -13.34 -16.49 -10.65
N TYR A 679 -13.46 -17.12 -11.82
CA TYR A 679 -14.48 -18.10 -12.17
C TYR A 679 -13.99 -19.54 -12.04
N THR A 680 -12.68 -19.78 -11.95
CA THR A 680 -12.12 -21.05 -11.48
C THR A 680 -12.09 -21.00 -9.96
N THR A 681 -13.03 -21.69 -9.32
CA THR A 681 -13.15 -21.65 -7.85
C THR A 681 -12.24 -22.65 -7.14
N GLU A 682 -11.55 -23.50 -7.90
CA GLU A 682 -10.70 -24.57 -7.36
C GLU A 682 -9.32 -24.03 -6.94
N ASP A 683 -8.90 -22.89 -7.49
CA ASP A 683 -7.65 -22.19 -7.17
C ASP A 683 -7.88 -20.93 -6.33
N GLN A 684 -9.04 -20.86 -5.65
CA GLN A 684 -9.40 -19.80 -4.73
C GLN A 684 -9.16 -20.21 -3.27
N TYR A 685 -8.33 -19.45 -2.58
CA TYR A 685 -7.88 -19.78 -1.24
C TYR A 685 -8.06 -18.61 -0.25
N PHE A 686 -8.45 -18.94 0.97
CA PHE A 686 -8.23 -18.08 2.13
C PHE A 686 -6.91 -18.45 2.79
N ILE A 687 -6.13 -17.45 3.17
CA ILE A 687 -4.83 -17.61 3.82
C ILE A 687 -4.90 -16.93 5.18
N LYS A 688 -4.79 -17.74 6.23
CA LYS A 688 -4.67 -17.29 7.63
C LYS A 688 -3.20 -17.30 8.02
N ARG A 689 -2.70 -16.16 8.49
CA ARG A 689 -1.37 -16.05 9.10
C ARG A 689 -1.50 -16.13 10.60
N THR A 690 -0.66 -16.94 11.21
CA THR A 690 -0.51 -17.04 12.67
C THR A 690 0.93 -16.70 13.03
N GLY A 691 1.11 -15.58 13.71
CA GLY A 691 2.39 -15.16 14.27
C GLY A 691 2.59 -15.71 15.67
N TYR A 692 3.77 -16.25 15.93
CA TYR A 692 4.26 -16.65 17.24
C TYR A 692 5.40 -15.73 17.61
N TRP A 693 5.28 -15.08 18.77
CA TRP A 693 6.29 -14.16 19.27
C TRP A 693 6.74 -14.61 20.66
N HIS A 694 8.04 -14.71 20.85
CA HIS A 694 8.65 -14.95 22.15
C HIS A 694 9.73 -13.90 22.35
N ASP A 695 9.65 -13.13 23.44
CA ASP A 695 10.65 -12.11 23.75
C ASP A 695 11.11 -12.22 25.20
N TRP A 696 12.37 -11.89 25.43
CA TRP A 696 12.95 -11.81 26.75
C TRP A 696 14.03 -10.76 26.78
N GLY A 697 14.33 -10.26 27.97
CA GLY A 697 15.30 -9.20 28.07
C GLY A 697 15.37 -8.56 29.41
N ASN A 698 15.96 -7.39 29.42
CA ASN A 698 16.00 -6.54 30.60
C ASN A 698 15.74 -5.08 30.26
N THR A 699 15.31 -4.36 31.28
CA THR A 699 15.14 -2.92 31.26
C THR A 699 15.98 -2.33 32.39
N THR A 700 16.85 -1.39 32.07
CA THR A 700 17.60 -0.57 33.02
C THR A 700 16.99 0.83 33.10
N VAL A 701 16.87 1.35 34.31
CA VAL A 701 16.37 2.71 34.56
C VAL A 701 17.45 3.48 35.28
N GLU A 702 17.97 4.54 34.67
CA GLU A 702 18.84 5.53 35.31
C GLU A 702 18.13 6.88 35.31
N GLY A 703 17.78 7.41 36.48
CA GLY A 703 16.96 8.63 36.54
C GLY A 703 16.84 9.30 37.90
N MET A 704 15.98 10.31 37.94
CA MET A 704 15.69 11.15 39.11
C MET A 704 14.20 11.45 39.21
N SER A 705 13.67 11.39 40.44
CA SER A 705 12.37 11.96 40.82
C SER A 705 12.59 13.26 41.60
N VAL A 706 11.78 14.28 41.31
CA VAL A 706 11.73 15.56 42.02
C VAL A 706 10.28 15.84 42.40
N ILE A 707 10.00 15.86 43.70
CA ILE A 707 8.71 16.25 44.27
C ILE A 707 8.79 17.71 44.69
N ALA A 708 7.94 18.57 44.09
CA ALA A 708 7.77 19.95 44.52
C ALA A 708 6.37 20.14 45.12
N GLY A 709 6.32 20.49 46.40
CA GLY A 709 5.07 20.77 47.10
C GLY A 709 5.00 22.24 47.52
N PHE A 710 3.97 22.93 47.06
CA PHE A 710 3.69 24.32 47.37
C PHE A 710 2.53 24.41 48.38
N ASP A 711 2.80 25.03 49.53
CA ASP A 711 1.83 25.29 50.59
C ASP A 711 1.73 26.81 50.84
N PRO A 712 0.75 27.51 50.23
CA PRO A 712 0.55 28.94 50.42
C PRO A 712 0.01 29.30 51.82
N SER A 713 -0.70 28.38 52.49
CA SER A 713 -1.34 28.64 53.77
C SER A 713 -1.05 27.53 54.79
N PRO A 714 0.20 27.40 55.28
CA PRO A 714 0.60 26.26 56.09
C PRO A 714 -0.34 25.93 57.26
N GLY A 715 -0.91 24.74 57.20
CA GLY A 715 -1.87 24.21 58.19
C GLY A 715 -3.33 24.59 57.96
N GLN A 716 -3.66 25.24 56.84
CA GLN A 716 -5.01 25.34 56.28
C GLN A 716 -5.09 24.44 55.06
N ASN A 717 -6.24 23.78 54.83
CA ASN A 717 -6.40 22.91 53.67
C ASN A 717 -7.12 23.60 52.51
N GLY A 718 -6.83 23.14 51.29
CA GLY A 718 -7.60 23.36 50.08
C GLY A 718 -6.96 24.30 49.05
N ASP A 719 -5.70 24.69 49.25
CA ASP A 719 -4.87 25.53 48.38
C ASP A 719 -3.50 24.89 48.07
N GLU A 720 -3.25 23.67 48.57
CA GLU A 720 -1.99 22.97 48.36
C GLU A 720 -1.85 22.46 46.91
N PHE A 721 -0.62 22.54 46.40
CA PHE A 721 -0.20 21.95 45.14
C PHE A 721 0.94 20.97 45.41
N VAL A 722 0.89 19.80 44.78
CA VAL A 722 1.99 18.82 44.82
C VAL A 722 2.25 18.32 43.41
N SER A 723 3.49 18.39 42.96
CA SER A 723 3.97 17.69 41.77
C SER A 723 4.94 16.58 42.15
N ASN A 724 4.97 15.55 41.32
CA ASN A 724 6.05 14.60 41.21
C ASN A 724 6.53 14.60 39.76
N SER A 725 7.73 15.11 39.51
CA SER A 725 8.38 15.05 38.20
C SER A 725 9.39 13.91 38.17
N TRP A 726 9.48 13.20 37.06
CA TRP A 726 10.47 12.16 36.80
C TRP A 726 11.23 12.47 35.53
N MET A 727 12.52 12.13 35.51
CA MET A 727 13.36 12.21 34.32
C MET A 727 14.44 11.13 34.36
N GLY A 728 14.90 10.68 33.20
CA GLY A 728 15.89 9.60 33.12
C GLY A 728 16.06 9.03 31.72
N ALA A 729 16.84 7.96 31.64
CA ALA A 729 16.89 7.07 30.50
C ALA A 729 16.37 5.69 30.94
N VAL A 730 15.47 5.13 30.14
CA VAL A 730 14.96 3.76 30.33
C VAL A 730 15.44 2.93 29.16
N SER A 731 16.53 2.20 29.34
CA SER A 731 17.10 1.35 28.28
C SER A 731 16.51 -0.05 28.36
N MET A 732 16.07 -0.56 27.23
CA MET A 732 15.54 -1.88 27.01
C MET A 732 16.49 -2.64 26.09
N ILE A 733 16.85 -3.84 26.49
CA ILE A 733 17.50 -4.83 25.63
C ILE A 733 16.54 -6.01 25.55
N MET A 734 15.99 -6.24 24.37
CA MET A 734 15.04 -7.31 24.06
C MET A 734 15.68 -8.25 23.05
N GLU A 735 15.79 -9.52 23.40
CA GLU A 735 15.97 -10.60 22.44
C GLU A 735 14.58 -11.15 22.08
N PHE A 736 14.35 -11.51 20.82
CA PHE A 736 13.07 -12.03 20.38
C PHE A 736 13.20 -13.14 19.33
N GLU A 737 12.21 -14.01 19.29
CA GLU A 737 12.01 -15.00 18.24
C GLU A 737 10.61 -14.81 17.68
N ALA A 738 10.52 -14.68 16.35
CA ALA A 738 9.28 -14.51 15.64
C ALA A 738 9.13 -15.61 14.59
N ASN A 739 8.01 -16.30 14.60
CA ASN A 739 7.68 -17.29 13.58
C ASN A 739 6.30 -17.00 13.02
N GLU A 740 6.16 -17.10 11.71
CA GLU A 740 4.90 -17.00 11.00
C GLU A 740 4.54 -18.36 10.42
N SER A 741 3.32 -18.80 10.68
CA SER A 741 2.72 -19.97 10.04
C SER A 741 1.55 -19.53 9.16
N PHE A 742 1.45 -20.10 7.97
CA PHE A 742 0.39 -19.81 7.03
C PHE A 742 -0.48 -21.04 6.83
N TYR A 743 -1.77 -20.86 7.05
CA TYR A 743 -2.78 -21.89 6.89
C TYR A 743 -3.67 -21.53 5.71
N TRP A 744 -3.65 -22.39 4.70
CA TRP A 744 -4.43 -22.25 3.49
C TRP A 744 -5.73 -23.05 3.61
N TYR A 745 -6.83 -22.45 3.17
CA TYR A 745 -8.16 -23.05 3.17
C TYR A 745 -8.82 -22.82 1.82
N HIS A 746 -9.56 -23.80 1.32
CA HIS A 746 -10.40 -23.60 0.13
C HIS A 746 -11.46 -22.54 0.40
N ALA A 747 -11.59 -21.56 -0.48
CA ALA A 747 -12.58 -20.51 -0.33
C ALA A 747 -14.03 -21.02 -0.42
N SER A 748 -14.23 -22.16 -1.10
CA SER A 748 -15.54 -22.76 -1.33
C SER A 748 -16.17 -23.39 -0.09
N ASP A 749 -15.37 -23.96 0.81
CA ASP A 749 -15.87 -24.75 1.95
C ASP A 749 -15.06 -24.64 3.25
N PHE A 750 -14.02 -23.78 3.30
CA PHE A 750 -13.10 -23.62 4.42
C PHE A 750 -12.35 -24.90 4.84
N SER A 751 -12.32 -25.93 4.00
CA SER A 751 -11.50 -27.10 4.29
C SER A 751 -10.02 -26.75 4.12
N PRO A 752 -9.13 -27.24 5.01
CA PRO A 752 -7.71 -26.92 4.93
C PRO A 752 -7.07 -27.58 3.70
N VAL A 753 -6.19 -26.83 3.03
CA VAL A 753 -5.34 -27.33 1.94
C VAL A 753 -4.38 -28.38 2.51
N ASN A 754 -4.24 -29.49 1.79
CA ASN A 754 -3.38 -30.60 2.22
C ASN A 754 -1.94 -30.45 1.69
N GLU A 755 -0.99 -31.23 2.21
CA GLU A 755 0.43 -31.13 1.83
C GLU A 755 0.71 -31.33 0.32
N THR A 756 -0.06 -32.18 -0.38
CA THR A 756 0.16 -32.44 -1.81
C THR A 756 -0.23 -31.23 -2.64
N GLU A 757 -1.40 -30.68 -2.35
CA GLU A 757 -1.91 -29.49 -3.02
C GLU A 757 -1.08 -28.24 -2.68
N LEU A 758 -0.63 -28.10 -1.42
CA LEU A 758 0.29 -27.02 -1.05
C LEU A 758 1.61 -27.11 -1.82
N SER A 759 2.12 -28.32 -2.14
CA SER A 759 3.28 -28.47 -3.02
C SER A 759 3.00 -28.04 -4.47
N GLU A 760 1.80 -28.31 -4.99
CA GLU A 760 1.39 -27.84 -6.32
C GLU A 760 1.29 -26.31 -6.37
N ILE A 761 0.75 -25.69 -5.31
CA ILE A 761 0.75 -24.23 -5.13
C ILE A 761 2.20 -23.70 -5.08
N GLN A 762 3.08 -24.34 -4.30
CA GLN A 762 4.49 -23.94 -4.22
C GLN A 762 5.21 -24.03 -5.58
N GLU A 763 4.95 -25.07 -6.37
CA GLU A 763 5.51 -25.20 -7.72
C GLU A 763 5.03 -24.09 -8.68
N LEU A 764 3.83 -23.56 -8.46
CA LEU A 764 3.30 -22.42 -9.22
C LEU A 764 3.90 -21.09 -8.77
N LEU A 765 3.99 -20.87 -7.45
CA LEU A 765 4.37 -19.57 -6.87
C LEU A 765 5.89 -19.32 -6.86
N TRP A 766 6.71 -20.37 -6.94
CA TRP A 766 8.17 -20.27 -6.81
C TRP A 766 8.90 -20.75 -8.05
N ASN A 767 9.82 -19.92 -8.55
CA ASN A 767 10.81 -20.38 -9.52
C ASN A 767 11.87 -21.27 -8.84
N ASN A 768 12.29 -20.89 -7.63
CA ASN A 768 13.16 -21.70 -6.80
C ASN A 768 12.87 -21.44 -5.32
N ILE A 769 12.11 -22.34 -4.71
CA ILE A 769 11.72 -22.24 -3.30
C ILE A 769 12.94 -22.32 -2.35
N THR A 770 13.96 -23.13 -2.67
CA THR A 770 15.15 -23.30 -1.81
C THR A 770 16.01 -22.05 -1.75
N GLN A 771 16.02 -21.27 -2.82
CA GLN A 771 16.71 -19.97 -2.88
C GLN A 771 15.77 -18.80 -2.55
N HIS A 772 14.51 -19.07 -2.18
CA HIS A 772 13.47 -18.07 -1.97
C HIS A 772 13.31 -17.10 -3.15
N ILE A 773 13.36 -17.63 -4.38
CA ILE A 773 13.14 -16.85 -5.61
C ILE A 773 11.70 -17.10 -6.08
N PRO A 774 10.76 -16.16 -5.83
CA PRO A 774 9.38 -16.32 -6.27
C PRO A 774 9.28 -16.21 -7.80
N ALA A 775 8.25 -16.81 -8.36
CA ALA A 775 7.87 -16.56 -9.75
C ALA A 775 7.46 -15.08 -9.89
N PRO A 776 7.86 -14.36 -10.95
CA PRO A 776 7.68 -12.92 -11.05
C PRO A 776 6.23 -12.45 -10.89
N GLU A 777 5.28 -13.24 -11.40
CA GLU A 777 3.84 -12.93 -11.34
C GLU A 777 3.24 -13.11 -9.93
N TYR A 778 4.00 -13.71 -9.01
CA TYR A 778 3.60 -14.04 -7.63
C TYR A 778 4.54 -13.44 -6.58
N LEU A 779 5.40 -12.49 -6.97
CA LEU A 779 6.41 -11.86 -6.10
C LEU A 779 5.85 -11.42 -4.74
N HIS A 780 4.63 -10.86 -4.73
CA HIS A 780 3.99 -10.31 -3.53
C HIS A 780 3.24 -11.36 -2.69
N VAL A 781 3.05 -12.58 -3.17
CA VAL A 781 2.19 -13.59 -2.51
C VAL A 781 2.85 -14.94 -2.26
N ALA A 782 3.92 -15.26 -2.99
CA ALA A 782 4.61 -16.55 -2.90
C ALA A 782 5.09 -16.88 -1.49
N TRP A 783 5.56 -15.88 -0.74
CA TRP A 783 6.05 -16.03 0.64
C TRP A 783 5.03 -16.65 1.60
N MET A 784 3.73 -16.55 1.30
CA MET A 784 2.66 -17.09 2.15
C MET A 784 2.50 -18.61 2.01
N SER A 785 3.15 -19.27 1.06
CA SER A 785 3.07 -20.73 0.92
C SER A 785 4.06 -21.49 1.81
N GLU A 786 4.90 -20.80 2.60
CA GLU A 786 5.89 -21.40 3.48
C GLU A 786 5.80 -20.83 4.90
N ASN A 787 5.89 -21.68 5.91
CA ASN A 787 6.07 -21.20 7.28
C ASN A 787 7.50 -20.67 7.44
N ARG A 788 7.65 -19.51 8.08
CA ARG A 788 8.93 -18.81 8.16
C ARG A 788 9.26 -18.43 9.59
N THR A 789 10.55 -18.47 9.90
CA THR A 789 11.10 -17.70 11.02
C THR A 789 11.50 -16.35 10.46
N LEU A 790 11.13 -15.27 11.15
CA LEU A 790 11.53 -13.94 10.72
C LEU A 790 13.06 -13.84 10.83
N ASP A 791 13.73 -13.64 9.71
CA ASP A 791 15.16 -13.39 9.66
C ASP A 791 15.37 -11.97 9.14
N LEU A 792 15.79 -11.09 10.04
CA LEU A 792 16.03 -9.67 9.74
C LEU A 792 17.53 -9.38 9.58
N SER A 793 18.38 -10.41 9.57
CA SER A 793 19.85 -10.26 9.57
C SER A 793 20.39 -9.54 8.34
N GLU A 794 19.65 -9.53 7.23
CA GLU A 794 20.02 -8.83 6.00
C GLU A 794 19.56 -7.36 5.96
N ILE A 795 18.73 -6.92 6.92
CA ILE A 795 18.17 -5.56 6.94
C ILE A 795 18.94 -4.70 7.95
N THR A 796 19.63 -3.69 7.43
CA THR A 796 20.36 -2.71 8.23
C THR A 796 19.42 -2.02 9.23
N GLY A 797 19.76 -2.08 10.52
CA GLY A 797 18.96 -1.53 11.63
C GLY A 797 18.03 -2.51 12.33
N LEU A 798 17.91 -3.74 11.83
CA LEU A 798 17.12 -4.81 12.44
C LEU A 798 18.00 -6.00 12.87
N GLU A 799 19.21 -5.71 13.37
CA GLU A 799 20.27 -6.70 13.62
C GLU A 799 19.86 -7.84 14.60
N ASP A 800 20.21 -9.09 14.24
CA ASP A 800 20.32 -10.30 15.07
C ASP A 800 19.28 -10.50 16.19
N ASN A 801 17.97 -10.51 15.86
CA ASN A 801 16.90 -10.83 16.82
C ASN A 801 17.01 -10.05 18.14
N LEU A 802 17.66 -8.89 18.09
CA LEU A 802 17.99 -8.05 19.22
C LEU A 802 17.41 -6.67 18.94
N TRP A 803 16.73 -6.14 19.94
CA TRP A 803 16.22 -4.79 19.90
C TRP A 803 16.69 -4.05 21.13
N THR A 804 17.56 -3.08 20.90
CA THR A 804 17.97 -2.08 21.87
C THR A 804 17.16 -0.82 21.67
N ASN A 805 16.58 -0.30 22.74
CA ASN A 805 15.89 0.99 22.72
C ASN A 805 16.11 1.71 24.04
N THR A 806 16.37 3.02 24.00
CA THR A 806 16.46 3.86 25.19
C THR A 806 15.39 4.93 25.19
N TRP A 807 14.40 4.83 26.07
CA TRP A 807 13.40 5.87 26.19
C TRP A 807 13.94 7.06 26.99
N PHE A 808 14.05 8.23 26.35
CA PHE A 808 14.37 9.49 27.02
C PHE A 808 13.15 9.96 27.82
N ALA A 809 13.17 9.75 29.13
CA ALA A 809 12.02 9.98 29.98
C ALA A 809 12.04 11.40 30.56
N TRP A 810 10.93 12.11 30.40
CA TRP A 810 10.58 13.27 31.22
C TRP A 810 9.06 13.31 31.40
N GLY A 811 8.58 13.48 32.63
CA GLY A 811 7.17 13.71 32.88
C GLY A 811 6.88 14.29 34.26
N THR A 812 5.64 14.71 34.47
CA THR A 812 5.16 15.26 35.73
C THR A 812 3.72 14.83 36.02
N GLN A 813 3.45 14.52 37.29
CA GLN A 813 2.11 14.28 37.81
C GLN A 813 1.83 15.30 38.90
N GLN A 814 0.72 16.01 38.76
CA GLN A 814 0.36 17.13 39.61
C GLN A 814 -0.99 16.85 40.28
N TRP A 815 -1.12 17.25 41.54
CA TRP A 815 -2.33 17.16 42.34
C TRP A 815 -2.60 18.49 43.02
N PHE A 816 -3.80 19.03 42.81
CA PHE A 816 -4.19 20.31 43.37
C PHE A 816 -5.71 20.42 43.49
N SER A 817 -6.16 21.42 44.25
CA SER A 817 -7.55 21.87 44.21
C SER A 817 -7.63 23.14 43.38
N VAL A 818 -8.56 23.24 42.44
CA VAL A 818 -8.79 24.43 41.61
C VAL A 818 -10.11 25.09 42.00
N ALA A 819 -10.13 26.41 42.13
CA ALA A 819 -11.34 27.19 42.32
C ALA A 819 -12.02 27.41 40.96
N THR A 820 -13.30 27.01 40.87
CA THR A 820 -14.13 27.10 39.64
C THR A 820 -15.26 28.13 39.77
N SER A 821 -15.46 28.64 40.97
CA SER A 821 -16.29 29.80 41.27
C SER A 821 -15.84 30.38 42.61
N ALA A 822 -16.36 31.54 42.99
CA ALA A 822 -16.12 32.14 44.29
C ALA A 822 -16.43 31.23 45.51
N THR A 823 -17.17 30.13 45.33
CA THR A 823 -17.54 29.22 46.45
C THR A 823 -17.30 27.74 46.17
N GLN A 824 -16.81 27.38 44.99
CA GLN A 824 -16.65 25.97 44.59
C GLN A 824 -15.21 25.66 44.20
N LYS A 825 -14.74 24.52 44.71
CA LYS A 825 -13.45 23.94 44.36
C LYS A 825 -13.63 22.54 43.82
N LYS A 826 -12.72 22.14 42.95
CA LYS A 826 -12.59 20.77 42.45
C LYS A 826 -11.18 20.26 42.69
N VAL A 827 -11.06 18.98 43.00
CA VAL A 827 -9.76 18.30 43.01
C VAL A 827 -9.46 17.88 41.57
N ALA A 828 -8.25 18.18 41.12
CA ALA A 828 -7.75 17.87 39.80
C ALA A 828 -6.43 17.11 39.91
N SER A 829 -6.17 16.25 38.94
CA SER A 829 -4.87 15.63 38.74
C SER A 829 -4.46 15.75 37.29
N PHE A 830 -3.34 16.41 37.03
CA PHE A 830 -2.83 16.67 35.69
C PHE A 830 -1.53 15.89 35.50
N ARG A 831 -1.42 15.15 34.38
CA ARG A 831 -0.20 14.45 33.98
C ARG A 831 0.25 15.01 32.63
N ALA A 832 1.54 15.24 32.47
CA ALA A 832 2.16 15.49 31.17
C ALA A 832 3.49 14.74 31.07
N GLU A 833 3.84 14.25 29.88
CA GLU A 833 5.05 13.45 29.67
C GLU A 833 5.50 13.55 28.20
N TYR A 834 6.81 13.48 27.97
CA TYR A 834 7.41 13.42 26.64
C TYR A 834 6.98 12.15 25.91
N ALA A 835 6.73 12.28 24.60
CA ALA A 835 6.11 11.25 23.78
C ALA A 835 6.89 10.87 22.51
N GLY A 836 8.13 11.34 22.33
CA GLY A 836 8.99 10.94 21.21
C GLY A 836 9.25 12.04 20.18
N LEU A 837 10.01 11.68 19.14
CA LEU A 837 10.39 12.56 18.04
C LEU A 837 9.83 12.06 16.71
N LEU A 838 9.46 13.00 15.85
CA LEU A 838 9.05 12.75 14.47
C LEU A 838 9.85 13.66 13.53
N VAL A 839 10.08 13.20 12.31
CA VAL A 839 10.59 14.03 11.20
C VAL A 839 9.46 14.23 10.21
N PHE A 840 9.29 15.47 9.75
CA PHE A 840 8.23 15.83 8.82
C PHE A 840 8.73 16.76 7.71
N ASN A 841 8.01 16.75 6.61
CA ASN A 841 8.21 17.60 5.45
C ASN A 841 7.17 18.72 5.45
N ASP A 842 7.63 19.95 5.37
CA ASP A 842 6.79 21.13 5.11
C ASP A 842 6.71 21.34 3.58
N ILE A 843 6.12 20.38 2.86
CA ILE A 843 5.89 20.49 1.42
C ILE A 843 4.43 20.85 1.20
N ASP A 844 4.16 22.13 1.01
CA ASP A 844 2.87 22.67 0.56
C ASP A 844 2.43 21.99 -0.76
N PRO A 845 1.40 21.11 -0.75
CA PRO A 845 0.81 20.61 -1.97
C PRO A 845 -0.23 21.63 -2.44
N VAL A 846 0.23 22.65 -3.15
CA VAL A 846 -0.60 23.43 -4.08
C VAL A 846 -1.72 24.25 -3.41
N GLY A 847 -1.41 25.08 -2.40
CA GLY A 847 -2.34 26.06 -1.83
C GLY A 847 -1.78 27.49 -1.72
N PRO A 848 -2.62 28.54 -1.61
CA PRO A 848 -2.22 29.85 -1.12
C PRO A 848 -2.39 29.99 0.41
N GLU A 849 -2.64 28.90 1.12
CA GLU A 849 -2.77 28.85 2.58
C GLU A 849 -1.36 28.66 3.18
N GLU A 850 -1.11 29.23 4.36
CA GLU A 850 0.24 29.37 4.94
C GLU A 850 0.87 27.99 5.23
N PRO A 851 2.22 27.84 5.17
CA PRO A 851 2.89 26.56 5.46
C PRO A 851 2.47 26.00 6.82
N ASN A 852 2.25 24.68 6.88
CA ASN A 852 1.90 23.99 8.11
C ASN A 852 3.13 24.01 9.05
N GLU A 853 3.05 24.79 10.12
CA GLU A 853 4.18 24.99 11.04
C GLU A 853 4.43 23.77 11.97
N ALA A 854 3.59 22.74 11.92
CA ALA A 854 3.69 21.50 12.70
C ALA A 854 3.04 20.31 11.98
N PRO A 855 3.46 19.06 12.29
CA PRO A 855 2.90 17.85 11.68
C PRO A 855 1.39 17.76 11.72
N ASP A 856 0.80 17.30 10.63
CA ASP A 856 -0.59 16.87 10.57
C ASP A 856 -0.75 15.36 10.33
N PHE A 857 -1.89 14.88 10.81
CA PHE A 857 -2.40 13.55 10.58
C PHE A 857 -3.88 13.68 10.27
N ASP A 858 -4.29 13.03 9.20
CA ASP A 858 -5.66 13.05 8.73
C ASP A 858 -6.23 11.63 8.72
N PHE A 859 -7.55 11.54 8.93
CA PHE A 859 -8.28 10.31 8.71
C PHE A 859 -8.83 10.26 7.28
N ASN A 860 -8.18 9.45 6.44
CA ASN A 860 -8.73 9.09 5.14
C ASN A 860 -9.27 7.66 5.20
N GLU A 861 -10.54 7.48 4.83
CA GLU A 861 -11.20 6.17 4.72
C GLU A 861 -11.06 5.23 5.95
N GLY A 862 -10.94 5.82 7.15
CA GLY A 862 -10.82 5.08 8.41
C GLY A 862 -9.40 4.59 8.74
N LEU A 863 -8.43 4.97 7.91
CA LEU A 863 -6.99 4.84 8.15
C LEU A 863 -6.42 6.18 8.62
N ILE A 864 -5.31 6.10 9.34
CA ILE A 864 -4.55 7.28 9.73
C ILE A 864 -3.44 7.43 8.71
N GLU A 865 -3.45 8.56 8.03
CA GLU A 865 -2.50 8.93 7.01
C GLU A 865 -1.82 10.24 7.36
N THR A 866 -0.69 10.48 6.72
CA THR A 866 0.07 11.71 6.85
C THR A 866 0.92 11.86 5.59
N ASP A 867 0.75 12.98 4.90
CA ASP A 867 1.59 13.34 3.76
C ASP A 867 2.83 14.13 4.19
N GLU A 868 2.86 14.57 5.46
CA GLU A 868 3.92 15.38 6.04
C GLU A 868 4.92 14.55 6.84
N VAL A 869 4.46 13.65 7.71
CA VAL A 869 5.35 12.93 8.65
C VAL A 869 6.00 11.75 7.97
N THR A 870 7.32 11.82 7.81
CA THR A 870 8.06 10.80 7.08
C THR A 870 8.65 9.73 8.01
N HIS A 871 9.08 10.10 9.22
CA HIS A 871 9.73 9.15 10.13
C HIS A 871 9.32 9.31 11.58
N VAL A 872 9.27 8.16 12.29
CA VAL A 872 9.34 8.10 13.75
C VAL A 872 10.75 7.78 14.19
N VAL A 873 11.23 8.48 15.21
CA VAL A 873 12.62 8.36 15.67
C VAL A 873 12.66 7.69 17.03
N LEU A 874 13.47 6.63 17.13
CA LEU A 874 13.77 5.92 18.35
C LEU A 874 15.24 6.08 18.71
N ILE A 875 15.53 6.22 20.00
CA ILE A 875 16.90 6.17 20.50
C ILE A 875 17.27 4.71 20.72
N ASP A 876 18.41 4.30 20.20
CA ASP A 876 18.93 2.94 20.36
C ASP A 876 19.81 2.85 21.62
N ASP A 877 20.78 3.75 21.74
CA ASP A 877 21.76 3.77 22.84
C ASP A 877 22.25 5.21 23.15
N ILE A 878 22.81 5.39 24.34
CA ILE A 878 23.42 6.65 24.82
C ILE A 878 24.80 6.38 25.43
N GLU A 879 25.78 7.28 25.22
CA GLU A 879 27.09 7.12 25.85
C GLU A 879 27.06 7.47 27.35
N SER A 880 26.34 8.55 27.70
CA SER A 880 26.27 9.01 29.09
C SER A 880 25.06 9.88 29.38
N ILE A 881 24.70 9.96 30.67
CA ILE A 881 23.62 10.75 31.22
C ILE A 881 24.14 11.70 32.31
N GLU A 882 23.61 12.91 32.35
CA GLU A 882 23.83 13.88 33.41
C GLU A 882 22.49 14.29 34.05
N LEU A 883 22.36 14.07 35.35
CA LEU A 883 21.20 14.48 36.14
C LEU A 883 21.53 15.76 36.93
N ARG A 884 20.90 16.87 36.55
CA ARG A 884 21.04 18.15 37.23
C ARG A 884 20.07 18.21 38.41
N GLN A 885 20.59 17.95 39.60
CA GLN A 885 19.81 17.90 40.84
C GLN A 885 19.40 19.31 41.33
N PRO A 886 18.25 19.45 42.03
CA PRO A 886 17.82 20.73 42.58
C PRO A 886 18.92 21.45 43.38
N PHE A 887 19.02 22.77 43.16
CA PHE A 887 19.98 23.65 43.85
C PHE A 887 21.46 23.30 43.63
N GLY A 888 21.78 22.58 42.55
CA GLY A 888 23.15 22.13 42.26
C GLY A 888 23.68 21.13 43.30
N ALA A 889 22.78 20.33 43.87
CA ALA A 889 23.16 19.26 44.79
C ALA A 889 24.05 18.21 44.09
N THR A 890 24.86 17.51 44.88
CA THR A 890 25.71 16.40 44.40
C THR A 890 25.33 15.07 45.04
N ASN A 891 24.26 15.03 45.83
CA ASN A 891 23.83 13.86 46.59
C ASN A 891 22.57 13.30 45.92
N GLY A 892 22.51 11.99 45.69
CA GLY A 892 21.35 11.34 45.05
C GLY A 892 20.03 11.40 45.83
N THR A 893 20.00 12.00 47.03
CA THR A 893 18.75 12.29 47.76
C THR A 893 18.82 13.65 48.47
N GLY A 894 17.67 14.31 48.63
CA GLY A 894 17.57 15.53 49.43
C GLY A 894 16.14 15.96 49.76
N ASP A 895 16.01 16.88 50.72
CA ASP A 895 14.75 17.45 51.22
C ASP A 895 15.04 18.88 51.72
N VAL A 896 14.51 19.88 51.01
CA VAL A 896 14.79 21.30 51.24
C VAL A 896 13.47 22.07 51.26
N ILE A 897 13.38 23.07 52.13
CA ILE A 897 12.28 24.04 52.16
C ILE A 897 12.84 25.41 51.76
N VAL A 898 12.19 26.07 50.81
CA VAL A 898 12.56 27.38 50.27
C VAL A 898 11.36 28.33 50.26
N ASP A 899 11.63 29.63 50.12
CA ASP A 899 10.58 30.64 49.91
C ASP A 899 9.93 30.43 48.53
N PRO A 900 8.62 30.69 48.35
CA PRO A 900 7.93 30.47 47.07
C PRO A 900 8.46 31.29 45.89
N ASP A 901 9.14 32.41 46.17
CA ASP A 901 9.82 33.24 45.16
C ASP A 901 11.15 32.60 44.68
N THR A 902 11.56 31.46 45.25
CA THR A 902 12.78 30.75 44.87
C THR A 902 12.49 29.84 43.69
N GLU A 903 13.09 30.13 42.55
CA GLU A 903 13.08 29.22 41.38
C GLU A 903 13.81 27.92 41.72
N VAL A 904 13.20 26.80 41.34
CA VAL A 904 13.77 25.47 41.54
C VAL A 904 14.11 24.89 40.17
N GLU A 905 15.40 24.80 39.89
CA GLU A 905 15.93 24.27 38.62
C GLU A 905 16.42 22.83 38.81
N PHE A 906 16.09 21.97 37.86
CA PHE A 906 16.56 20.59 37.77
C PHE A 906 16.39 20.08 36.33
N GLY A 907 17.14 19.05 35.92
CA GLY A 907 17.09 18.60 34.53
C GLY A 907 17.87 17.34 34.23
N ILE A 908 17.89 16.99 32.94
CA ILE A 908 18.59 15.85 32.38
C ILE A 908 19.25 16.23 31.06
N SER A 909 20.48 15.77 30.83
CA SER A 909 21.09 15.68 29.49
C SER A 909 21.54 14.25 29.23
N ILE A 910 21.39 13.81 27.98
CA ILE A 910 22.00 12.59 27.44
C ILE A 910 22.93 12.97 26.28
N TYR A 911 24.08 12.30 26.18
CA TYR A 911 25.14 12.66 25.23
C TYR A 911 25.49 11.52 24.29
N ASN A 912 25.89 11.87 23.06
CA ASN A 912 26.24 10.95 21.97
C ASN A 912 25.18 9.86 21.80
N VAL A 913 23.99 10.32 21.46
CA VAL A 913 22.77 9.54 21.31
C VAL A 913 22.79 8.88 19.93
N SER A 914 22.67 7.56 19.88
CA SER A 914 22.45 6.84 18.62
C SER A 914 20.95 6.65 18.42
N VAL A 915 20.45 6.98 17.23
CA VAL A 915 19.04 6.88 16.91
C VAL A 915 18.80 6.11 15.60
N SER A 916 17.65 5.45 15.55
CA SER A 916 17.08 4.82 14.37
C SER A 916 15.82 5.58 13.94
N MET A 917 15.80 6.00 12.68
CA MET A 917 14.69 6.67 12.04
C MET A 917 13.92 5.62 11.22
N TYR A 918 12.70 5.30 11.66
CA TYR A 918 11.84 4.35 10.98
C TYR A 918 10.88 5.10 10.06
N PRO A 919 10.83 4.76 8.75
CA PRO A 919 9.92 5.42 7.83
C PRO A 919 8.47 5.02 8.19
N LEU A 920 7.57 6.00 8.16
CA LEU A 920 6.15 5.76 8.41
C LEU A 920 5.44 5.18 7.19
N GLN A 921 6.00 5.38 5.99
CA GLN A 921 5.46 4.86 4.73
C GLN A 921 6.49 3.95 4.03
N ILE A 922 6.04 3.18 3.04
CA ILE A 922 6.88 2.34 2.19
C ILE A 922 6.55 2.60 0.72
N GLU A 923 7.43 2.21 -0.19
CA GLU A 923 7.23 2.42 -1.61
C GLU A 923 6.01 1.61 -2.10
N ASN A 924 4.95 2.31 -2.51
CA ASN A 924 3.65 1.76 -2.95
C ASN A 924 2.76 1.17 -1.83
N GLY A 925 2.84 1.70 -0.60
CA GLY A 925 1.90 1.35 0.47
C GLY A 925 1.31 2.56 1.17
N GLU A 926 0.04 2.47 1.54
CA GLU A 926 -0.70 3.49 2.28
C GLU A 926 -0.78 3.17 3.78
N GLY A 927 -1.01 4.20 4.59
CA GLY A 927 -1.06 4.13 6.06
C GLY A 927 0.30 4.14 6.76
N ILE A 928 0.26 4.33 8.08
CA ILE A 928 1.45 4.52 8.92
C ILE A 928 1.99 3.19 9.45
N ARG A 929 3.31 3.01 9.39
CA ARG A 929 4.06 1.87 9.95
C ARG A 929 4.94 2.30 11.12
N GLY A 930 4.75 1.65 12.27
CA GLY A 930 5.62 1.78 13.43
C GLY A 930 6.79 0.77 13.44
N PRO A 931 7.79 0.95 14.32
CA PRO A 931 8.94 0.06 14.50
C PRO A 931 8.57 -1.40 14.79
N TRP A 932 7.46 -1.63 15.49
CA TRP A 932 6.93 -2.98 15.71
C TRP A 932 6.53 -3.68 14.42
N HIS A 933 5.99 -2.97 13.43
CA HIS A 933 5.61 -3.58 12.15
C HIS A 933 6.82 -4.18 11.43
N PHE A 934 7.94 -3.46 11.41
CA PHE A 934 9.20 -3.93 10.81
C PHE A 934 9.81 -5.12 11.54
N ARG A 935 9.57 -5.26 12.86
CA ARG A 935 10.18 -6.31 13.70
C ARG A 935 9.29 -7.52 13.92
N GLN A 936 7.97 -7.40 13.80
CA GLN A 936 7.02 -8.51 14.06
C GLN A 936 6.61 -9.28 12.81
N SER A 937 6.94 -8.77 11.63
CA SER A 937 6.53 -9.39 10.39
C SER A 937 7.46 -9.14 9.23
N TYR A 938 7.52 -10.13 8.33
CA TYR A 938 8.13 -9.95 7.01
C TYR A 938 7.38 -8.92 6.17
N GLU A 939 6.08 -8.74 6.38
CA GLU A 939 5.27 -7.72 5.70
C GLU A 939 5.74 -6.30 5.99
N GLY A 940 6.25 -6.06 7.22
CA GLY A 940 6.75 -4.75 7.63
C GLY A 940 7.92 -4.27 6.76
N VAL A 941 8.75 -5.21 6.30
CA VAL A 941 9.97 -4.92 5.53
C VAL A 941 9.76 -4.97 4.01
N LEU A 942 8.64 -5.52 3.54
CA LEU A 942 8.25 -5.43 2.14
C LEU A 942 8.03 -3.96 1.75
N GLY A 943 8.58 -3.55 0.60
CA GLY A 943 8.45 -2.17 0.08
C GLY A 943 9.45 -1.16 0.65
N LEU A 944 10.38 -1.59 1.51
CA LEU A 944 11.54 -0.76 1.86
C LEU A 944 12.41 -0.52 0.63
N ASN A 945 12.80 0.73 0.39
CA ASN A 945 13.64 1.12 -0.74
C ASN A 945 14.92 1.80 -0.28
N SER A 946 16.04 1.07 -0.33
CA SER A 946 17.39 1.53 0.06
C SER A 946 17.94 2.71 -0.76
N THR A 947 17.21 3.18 -1.77
CA THR A 947 17.60 4.32 -2.63
C THR A 947 16.89 5.61 -2.26
N ASN A 948 15.85 5.54 -1.42
CA ASN A 948 15.03 6.67 -1.04
C ASN A 948 14.95 6.78 0.49
N PHE A 949 15.37 7.94 1.02
CA PHE A 949 15.34 8.23 2.45
C PHE A 949 13.94 8.06 3.05
N ASP A 950 12.88 8.49 2.35
CA ASP A 950 11.50 8.45 2.86
C ASP A 950 10.95 7.03 3.04
N TYR A 951 11.59 6.02 2.45
CA TYR A 951 11.14 4.63 2.46
C TYR A 951 12.23 3.68 2.99
N TRP A 952 13.20 4.18 3.77
CA TRP A 952 14.29 3.38 4.31
C TRP A 952 14.58 3.66 5.79
N ILE A 953 14.96 2.62 6.53
CA ILE A 953 15.38 2.75 7.94
C ILE A 953 16.79 3.39 7.97
N THR A 954 16.91 4.54 8.61
CA THR A 954 18.15 5.34 8.61
C THR A 954 18.68 5.53 10.03
N HIS A 955 19.99 5.38 10.25
CA HIS A 955 20.64 5.63 11.52
C HIS A 955 21.26 7.02 11.57
N ALA A 956 21.21 7.65 12.74
CA ALA A 956 21.86 8.91 13.00
C ALA A 956 22.51 8.95 14.39
N THR A 957 23.43 9.89 14.56
CA THR A 957 23.99 10.25 15.87
C THR A 957 23.64 11.70 16.20
N ILE A 958 23.29 11.96 17.46
CA ILE A 958 22.98 13.28 18.02
C ILE A 958 23.96 13.55 19.17
N ASP A 959 24.58 14.72 19.20
CA ASP A 959 25.58 15.08 20.21
C ASP A 959 24.99 15.23 21.64
N GLU A 960 23.86 15.92 21.79
CA GLU A 960 23.16 16.08 23.06
C GLU A 960 21.63 16.19 22.89
N MET A 961 20.89 15.59 23.83
CA MET A 961 19.48 15.89 24.05
C MET A 961 19.26 16.24 25.53
N ALA A 962 18.55 17.32 25.81
CA ALA A 962 18.37 17.80 27.17
C ALA A 962 16.97 18.39 27.46
N PHE A 963 16.54 18.22 28.71
CA PHE A 963 15.41 18.92 29.30
C PHE A 963 15.82 19.58 30.61
N ASP A 964 15.73 20.90 30.65
CA ASP A 964 15.97 21.72 31.83
C ASP A 964 14.67 22.33 32.35
N ILE A 965 14.32 21.99 33.58
CA ILE A 965 13.04 22.35 34.17
C ILE A 965 13.24 23.47 35.17
N THR A 966 12.50 24.57 34.97
CA THR A 966 12.32 25.61 35.98
C THR A 966 10.94 25.53 36.58
N PHE A 967 10.86 25.20 37.87
CA PHE A 967 9.64 25.30 38.66
C PHE A 967 9.55 26.67 39.33
N SER A 968 8.39 27.33 39.15
CA SER A 968 8.08 28.62 39.76
C SER A 968 6.60 28.74 40.12
N VAL A 969 6.28 29.65 41.05
CA VAL A 969 4.91 29.89 41.53
C VAL A 969 4.62 31.39 41.47
N ASP A 970 3.51 31.77 40.81
CA ASP A 970 2.96 33.11 40.88
C ASP A 970 1.81 33.17 41.89
N GLN A 971 2.05 33.85 43.01
CA GLN A 971 1.10 33.92 44.11
C GLN A 971 0.12 35.07 43.96
N THR A 972 -1.17 34.75 43.93
CA THR A 972 -2.26 35.71 44.01
C THR A 972 -2.93 35.68 45.39
N GLN A 973 -3.51 36.81 45.79
CA GLN A 973 -4.33 36.88 46.99
C GLN A 973 -5.80 36.73 46.59
N TYR A 974 -6.49 35.74 47.14
CA TYR A 974 -7.90 35.45 46.83
C TYR A 974 -8.84 36.65 47.01
N ASP A 975 -9.51 37.07 45.93
CA ASP A 975 -10.64 38.00 45.92
C ASP A 975 -11.88 37.33 45.29
N PRO A 976 -12.99 37.13 46.03
CA PRO A 976 -14.19 36.52 45.47
C PRO A 976 -14.85 37.34 44.36
N ASP A 977 -14.52 38.64 44.22
CA ASP A 977 -15.06 39.53 43.19
C ASP A 977 -14.15 39.62 41.93
N ASP A 978 -12.97 38.98 41.93
CA ASP A 978 -12.02 38.94 40.80
C ASP A 978 -11.57 37.50 40.50
N ASP A 979 -12.09 36.93 39.41
CA ASP A 979 -11.85 35.54 39.00
C ASP A 979 -10.38 35.25 38.65
N THR A 980 -9.62 36.26 38.23
CA THR A 980 -8.18 36.13 37.95
C THR A 980 -7.33 35.87 39.20
N THR A 981 -7.89 36.15 40.38
CA THR A 981 -7.20 35.94 41.67
C THR A 981 -7.64 34.67 42.38
N TRP A 982 -8.56 33.89 41.81
CA TRP A 982 -9.10 32.69 42.46
C TRP A 982 -8.10 31.54 42.56
N ASN A 983 -7.08 31.55 41.71
CA ASN A 983 -6.05 30.52 41.64
C ASN A 983 -4.65 31.15 41.57
N HIS A 984 -3.67 30.49 42.18
CA HIS A 984 -2.24 30.61 41.94
C HIS A 984 -1.87 29.93 40.62
N ALA A 985 -0.91 30.49 39.88
CA ALA A 985 -0.33 29.82 38.72
C ALA A 985 0.97 29.13 39.12
N VAL A 986 1.05 27.82 38.92
CA VAL A 986 2.24 27.02 39.17
C VAL A 986 2.80 26.59 37.81
N SER A 987 4.02 27.01 37.49
CA SER A 987 4.60 26.90 36.16
C SER A 987 5.81 25.97 36.15
N PHE A 988 5.87 25.12 35.13
CA PHE A 988 7.02 24.32 34.72
C PHE A 988 7.44 24.78 33.34
N LYS A 989 8.53 25.53 33.26
CA LYS A 989 9.20 25.86 32.00
C LYS A 989 10.17 24.73 31.68
N ILE A 990 10.17 24.24 30.45
CA ILE A 990 11.05 23.17 29.99
C ILE A 990 11.92 23.74 28.88
N ASP A 991 13.18 24.00 29.19
CA ASP A 991 14.16 24.41 28.20
C ASP A 991 14.68 23.13 27.52
N GLN A 992 14.42 23.02 26.23
CA GLN A 992 14.73 21.86 25.40
C GLN A 992 15.98 22.14 24.56
N TYR A 993 16.86 21.16 24.48
CA TYR A 993 17.98 21.15 23.55
C TYR A 993 17.96 19.83 22.78
N PHE A 994 17.98 19.91 21.45
CA PHE A 994 18.24 18.77 20.57
C PHE A 994 19.34 19.20 19.63
N GLY A 995 20.49 18.54 19.69
CA GLY A 995 21.68 19.00 18.98
C GLY A 995 21.82 18.49 17.54
N GLU A 996 23.05 18.48 17.02
CA GLU A 996 23.36 18.22 15.60
C GLU A 996 23.26 16.71 15.26
N TRP A 997 22.62 16.41 14.12
CA TRP A 997 22.42 15.05 13.62
C TRP A 997 23.46 14.71 12.55
N ASN A 998 23.95 13.47 12.56
CA ASN A 998 24.80 12.94 11.49
C ASN A 998 24.26 11.58 11.02
N LEU A 999 23.80 11.51 9.77
CA LEU A 999 23.25 10.31 9.15
C LEU A 999 24.36 9.31 8.75
N THR A 1000 24.02 8.02 8.75
CA THR A 1000 24.97 6.93 8.41
C THR A 1000 24.81 6.46 6.96
N GLU A 1001 23.58 6.21 6.51
CA GLU A 1001 23.26 5.65 5.19
C GLU A 1001 23.15 6.71 4.09
N PHE A 1002 22.66 7.90 4.45
CA PHE A 1002 22.44 9.02 3.53
C PHE A 1002 23.31 10.21 3.91
N ASP A 1003 23.58 11.09 2.94
CA ASP A 1003 24.17 12.39 3.22
C ASP A 1003 23.15 13.31 3.90
N ASN A 1004 23.56 14.11 4.88
CA ASN A 1004 22.68 15.03 5.62
C ASN A 1004 21.88 15.99 4.73
N SER A 1005 22.26 16.19 3.47
CA SER A 1005 21.47 16.99 2.53
C SER A 1005 20.04 16.49 2.33
N VAL A 1006 19.72 15.22 2.64
CA VAL A 1006 18.33 14.71 2.62
C VAL A 1006 17.46 15.29 3.74
N LEU A 1007 18.07 15.85 4.79
CA LEU A 1007 17.38 16.55 5.87
C LEU A 1007 17.11 18.03 5.54
N ASN A 1008 17.71 18.57 4.46
CA ASN A 1008 17.41 19.94 4.05
C ASN A 1008 15.91 20.11 3.82
N ASP A 1009 15.37 21.24 4.29
CA ASP A 1009 13.95 21.58 4.20
C ASP A 1009 13.02 20.62 4.98
N ARG A 1010 13.56 19.80 5.89
CA ARG A 1010 12.77 18.98 6.84
C ARG A 1010 12.71 19.61 8.22
N GLY A 1011 11.56 19.42 8.87
CA GLY A 1011 11.30 19.84 10.24
C GLY A 1011 11.47 18.72 11.27
N LEU A 1012 11.79 19.10 12.50
CA LEU A 1012 11.79 18.20 13.66
C LEU A 1012 10.54 18.46 14.50
N ALA A 1013 9.87 17.40 14.93
CA ALA A 1013 8.71 17.49 15.79
C ALA A 1013 8.96 16.78 17.13
N VAL A 1014 8.65 17.48 18.23
CA VAL A 1014 8.82 16.99 19.61
C VAL A 1014 7.44 16.82 20.22
N ASN A 1015 7.15 15.60 20.65
CA ASN A 1015 5.81 15.22 21.06
C ASN A 1015 5.68 15.12 22.57
N PHE A 1016 4.49 15.45 23.08
CA PHE A 1016 4.08 15.29 24.48
C PHE A 1016 2.66 14.73 24.53
N PHE A 1017 2.31 14.05 25.62
CA PHE A 1017 0.91 13.80 25.94
C PHE A 1017 0.54 14.41 27.28
N ALA A 1018 -0.74 14.70 27.46
CA ALA A 1018 -1.28 15.07 28.75
C ALA A 1018 -2.65 14.44 29.04
N THR A 1019 -2.94 14.24 30.32
CA THR A 1019 -4.23 13.73 30.82
C THR A 1019 -4.69 14.56 32.01
N LEU A 1020 -6.00 14.75 32.14
CA LEU A 1020 -6.61 15.44 33.28
C LEU A 1020 -7.67 14.54 33.94
N GLY A 1021 -7.38 14.10 35.16
CA GLY A 1021 -8.30 13.38 36.04
C GLY A 1021 -9.09 14.33 36.93
N THR A 1022 -10.42 14.31 36.82
CA THR A 1022 -11.31 15.08 37.70
C THR A 1022 -12.52 14.23 38.16
N GLY A 1023 -13.27 14.71 39.14
CA GLY A 1023 -14.54 14.08 39.54
C GLY A 1023 -15.71 14.30 38.56
N THR A 1024 -15.46 14.92 37.40
CA THR A 1024 -16.45 15.25 36.36
C THR A 1024 -15.88 14.90 34.96
N ARG A 1025 -16.70 14.94 33.90
CA ARG A 1025 -16.20 14.77 32.52
C ARG A 1025 -15.15 15.85 32.21
N THR A 1026 -13.97 15.43 31.80
CA THR A 1026 -12.85 16.29 31.38
C THR A 1026 -13.14 16.85 29.99
N GLN A 1027 -12.79 18.11 29.76
CA GLN A 1027 -12.84 18.76 28.44
C GLN A 1027 -11.45 19.26 28.06
N TYR A 1028 -11.13 19.12 26.77
CA TYR A 1028 -9.89 19.55 26.15
C TYR A 1028 -10.20 20.67 25.15
N GLN A 1029 -9.30 21.65 25.03
CA GLN A 1029 -9.37 22.69 24.02
C GLN A 1029 -7.97 22.90 23.41
N ALA A 1030 -7.90 22.95 22.09
CA ALA A 1030 -6.75 23.40 21.32
C ALA A 1030 -7.04 24.84 20.89
N GLY A 1031 -6.36 25.82 21.48
CA GLY A 1031 -6.67 27.24 21.27
C GLY A 1031 -8.08 27.59 21.75
N SER A 1032 -8.94 28.03 20.84
CA SER A 1032 -10.37 28.25 21.10
C SER A 1032 -11.28 27.07 20.72
N THR A 1033 -10.71 26.02 20.12
CA THR A 1033 -11.44 24.90 19.52
C THR A 1033 -11.56 23.76 20.53
N PRO A 1034 -12.78 23.31 20.88
CA PRO A 1034 -12.96 22.12 21.72
C PRO A 1034 -12.48 20.85 21.00
N VAL A 1035 -11.69 20.02 21.68
CA VAL A 1035 -11.30 18.69 21.20
C VAL A 1035 -12.27 17.68 21.82
N THR A 1036 -13.25 17.24 21.03
CA THR A 1036 -14.33 16.35 21.49
C THR A 1036 -14.00 14.86 21.38
N ASP A 1037 -13.12 14.52 20.47
CA ASP A 1037 -12.53 13.20 20.27
C ASP A 1037 -11.01 13.38 20.16
N THR A 1038 -10.25 12.60 20.92
CA THR A 1038 -8.77 12.63 20.94
C THR A 1038 -8.17 11.81 19.80
N ASN A 1039 -9.02 11.14 19.03
CA ASN A 1039 -8.67 10.36 17.85
C ASN A 1039 -9.28 10.95 16.57
N ASP A 1040 -9.43 12.27 16.53
CA ASP A 1040 -9.89 13.04 15.36
C ASP A 1040 -8.69 13.73 14.69
N ASP A 1041 -8.92 14.37 13.55
CA ASP A 1041 -7.90 15.08 12.76
C ASP A 1041 -7.07 16.07 13.61
N SER A 1042 -5.83 16.32 13.18
CA SER A 1042 -4.93 17.26 13.85
C SER A 1042 -5.51 18.68 13.93
N VAL A 1043 -5.47 19.28 15.13
CA VAL A 1043 -5.93 20.64 15.39
C VAL A 1043 -4.74 21.53 15.79
N SER A 1044 -4.39 22.47 14.90
CA SER A 1044 -3.33 23.45 15.15
C SER A 1044 -3.71 24.47 16.22
N ALA A 1045 -2.84 24.68 17.20
CA ALA A 1045 -3.05 25.66 18.26
C ALA A 1045 -1.76 25.99 19.00
N ASP A 1046 -1.55 27.26 19.38
CA ASP A 1046 -0.39 27.70 20.18
C ASP A 1046 -0.39 27.12 21.62
N TYR A 1047 -1.59 26.82 22.15
CA TYR A 1047 -1.78 26.36 23.51
C TYR A 1047 -2.96 25.38 23.66
N TYR A 1048 -2.90 24.54 24.70
CA TYR A 1048 -3.86 23.49 25.01
C TYR A 1048 -4.39 23.63 26.43
N GLN A 1049 -5.71 23.75 26.59
CA GLN A 1049 -6.36 23.92 27.88
C GLN A 1049 -7.06 22.63 28.34
N PHE A 1050 -6.87 22.32 29.61
CA PHE A 1050 -7.45 21.17 30.29
C PHE A 1050 -8.35 21.66 31.40
N GLY A 1051 -9.66 21.39 31.34
CA GLY A 1051 -10.56 21.82 32.40
C GLY A 1051 -12.04 21.79 32.06
N SER A 1052 -12.70 22.92 32.27
CA SER A 1052 -14.12 23.13 31.95
C SER A 1052 -14.29 24.39 31.11
N GLU A 1053 -15.36 24.45 30.31
CA GLU A 1053 -15.69 25.51 29.33
C GLU A 1053 -15.43 26.97 29.76
N ASN A 1054 -15.43 27.29 31.06
CA ASN A 1054 -15.18 28.64 31.58
C ASN A 1054 -14.06 28.73 32.64
N ASN A 1055 -13.36 27.64 32.96
CA ASN A 1055 -12.27 27.64 33.94
C ASN A 1055 -11.21 26.59 33.54
N PRO A 1056 -10.02 27.00 33.07
CA PRO A 1056 -8.91 26.09 32.84
C PRO A 1056 -8.32 25.60 34.17
N PHE A 1057 -7.99 24.32 34.25
CA PHE A 1057 -7.33 23.72 35.42
C PHE A 1057 -5.84 23.59 35.18
N ALA A 1058 -5.45 23.29 33.94
CA ALA A 1058 -4.09 23.35 33.45
C ALA A 1058 -4.06 23.91 32.01
N ASN A 1059 -2.91 24.46 31.62
CA ASN A 1059 -2.64 24.99 30.30
C ASN A 1059 -1.23 24.57 29.86
N VAL A 1060 -1.07 24.21 28.59
CA VAL A 1060 0.22 23.85 27.99
C VAL A 1060 0.45 24.76 26.79
N SER A 1061 1.59 25.42 26.71
CA SER A 1061 1.97 26.30 25.59
C SER A 1061 3.23 25.75 24.94
N MET A 1062 3.16 25.52 23.62
CA MET A 1062 4.27 24.96 22.85
C MET A 1062 4.35 25.47 21.39
N GLY A 1063 3.28 26.06 20.86
CA GLY A 1063 3.28 26.76 19.57
C GLY A 1063 3.36 28.28 19.74
N GLY A 1064 3.80 28.96 18.68
CA GLY A 1064 4.09 30.39 18.68
C GLY A 1064 5.25 30.79 19.60
N LEU A 1065 6.06 29.82 20.05
CA LEU A 1065 7.18 30.06 20.97
C LEU A 1065 8.47 30.34 20.20
N PRO A 1066 9.31 31.28 20.67
CA PRO A 1066 10.56 31.59 20.01
C PRO A 1066 11.55 30.43 20.17
N TYR A 1067 12.18 30.03 19.08
CA TYR A 1067 13.31 29.08 19.08
C TYR A 1067 14.48 29.61 18.26
N THR A 1068 15.67 29.06 18.51
CA THR A 1068 16.90 29.38 17.75
C THR A 1068 17.45 28.14 17.06
N TYR A 1069 18.06 28.34 15.90
CA TYR A 1069 18.55 27.30 15.00
C TYR A 1069 20.08 27.37 14.84
N GLY A 1070 20.77 26.23 14.95
CA GLY A 1070 22.23 26.14 14.90
C GLY A 1070 22.86 26.48 13.55
N GLY A 1071 22.22 26.10 12.44
CA GLY A 1071 22.77 26.27 11.09
C GLY A 1071 22.97 27.74 10.68
N ASP A 1072 22.33 28.69 11.35
CA ASP A 1072 22.57 30.13 11.20
C ASP A 1072 23.40 30.76 12.32
N GLY A 1073 23.95 29.93 13.23
CA GLY A 1073 24.70 30.33 14.42
C GLY A 1073 23.85 31.03 15.47
N HIS A 1074 22.57 30.66 15.60
CA HIS A 1074 21.55 31.28 16.46
C HIS A 1074 21.37 32.79 16.21
N SER A 1075 21.51 33.22 14.96
CA SER A 1075 21.45 34.63 14.59
C SER A 1075 20.02 35.12 14.33
N THR A 1076 19.09 34.20 14.04
CA THR A 1076 17.67 34.48 13.79
C THR A 1076 16.79 33.77 14.83
N THR A 1077 15.70 34.42 15.23
CA THR A 1077 14.65 33.82 16.05
C THR A 1077 13.51 33.38 15.14
N TYR A 1078 13.16 32.10 15.23
CA TYR A 1078 12.03 31.47 14.54
C TYR A 1078 10.91 31.21 15.55
N TYR A 1079 9.74 30.78 15.08
CA TYR A 1079 8.60 30.46 15.94
C TYR A 1079 8.13 29.03 15.67
N SER A 1080 7.90 28.26 16.72
CA SER A 1080 7.40 26.89 16.61
C SER A 1080 5.93 26.87 16.20
N GLY A 1081 5.52 25.89 15.39
CA GLY A 1081 4.12 25.52 15.27
C GLY A 1081 3.72 24.50 16.33
N SER A 1082 2.43 24.27 16.51
CA SER A 1082 1.97 23.07 17.21
C SER A 1082 0.58 22.60 16.81
N SER A 1083 0.37 21.29 16.90
CA SER A 1083 -0.87 20.58 16.56
C SER A 1083 -1.18 19.46 17.56
N THR A 1084 -2.45 19.05 17.64
CA THR A 1084 -2.82 17.77 18.25
C THR A 1084 -2.49 16.62 17.30
N VAL A 1085 -2.27 15.43 17.84
CA VAL A 1085 -2.10 14.21 17.04
C VAL A 1085 -3.12 13.16 17.48
N PRO A 1086 -3.75 12.43 16.54
CA PRO A 1086 -4.67 11.34 16.87
C PRO A 1086 -4.02 10.28 17.77
N VAL A 1087 -4.74 9.85 18.80
CA VAL A 1087 -4.30 8.76 19.70
C VAL A 1087 -3.93 7.48 18.93
N GLY A 1088 -4.67 7.17 17.86
CA GLY A 1088 -4.44 6.02 17.00
C GLY A 1088 -3.12 6.10 16.22
N ALA A 1089 -2.65 7.30 15.89
CA ALA A 1089 -1.36 7.48 15.21
C ALA A 1089 -0.22 7.05 16.15
N PHE A 1090 -0.29 7.46 17.42
CA PHE A 1090 0.65 7.03 18.46
C PHE A 1090 0.57 5.54 18.75
N SER A 1091 -0.63 4.95 18.74
CA SER A 1091 -0.77 3.50 18.88
C SER A 1091 -0.09 2.77 17.71
N ALA A 1092 -0.34 3.20 16.46
CA ALA A 1092 0.30 2.63 15.27
C ALA A 1092 1.83 2.79 15.26
N MET A 1093 2.35 3.92 15.75
CA MET A 1093 3.79 4.20 15.80
C MET A 1093 4.52 3.49 16.94
N TYR A 1094 3.90 3.25 18.10
CA TYR A 1094 4.63 2.83 19.32
C TYR A 1094 4.11 1.54 19.96
N GLU A 1095 2.96 1.02 19.56
CA GLU A 1095 2.38 -0.21 20.12
C GLU A 1095 2.46 -1.38 19.13
N SER A 1096 2.64 -2.58 19.67
CA SER A 1096 2.52 -3.83 18.93
C SER A 1096 1.04 -4.21 18.79
N SER A 1097 0.77 -5.16 17.91
CA SER A 1097 -0.55 -5.79 17.75
C SER A 1097 -1.08 -6.43 19.05
N SER A 1098 -0.18 -6.92 19.91
CA SER A 1098 -0.48 -7.46 21.24
C SER A 1098 -0.74 -6.40 22.32
N GLY A 1099 -0.58 -5.11 21.99
CA GLY A 1099 -0.69 -3.98 22.90
C GLY A 1099 0.51 -3.81 23.84
N ASP A 1100 1.66 -4.40 23.50
CA ASP A 1100 2.94 -4.05 24.10
C ASP A 1100 3.47 -2.77 23.46
N THR A 1101 4.39 -2.08 24.12
CA THR A 1101 4.85 -0.77 23.68
C THR A 1101 6.30 -0.59 24.01
N ILE A 1102 7.00 0.18 23.18
CA ILE A 1102 8.40 0.57 23.38
C ILE A 1102 8.57 1.73 24.34
N THR A 1103 7.47 2.33 24.78
CA THR A 1103 7.48 3.46 25.71
C THR A 1103 7.44 2.98 27.16
N ASN A 1104 7.71 3.89 28.11
CA ASN A 1104 7.53 3.63 29.53
C ASN A 1104 6.06 3.79 30.01
N TRP A 1105 5.13 4.12 29.11
CA TRP A 1105 3.69 4.29 29.35
C TRP A 1105 2.89 3.36 28.41
N LYS A 1106 1.57 3.54 28.29
CA LYS A 1106 0.69 2.82 27.35
C LYS A 1106 -0.29 3.84 26.78
N VAL A 1107 -0.68 3.69 25.53
CA VAL A 1107 -1.67 4.58 24.91
C VAL A 1107 -3.03 4.35 25.57
N ASP A 1108 -3.72 5.44 25.92
CA ASP A 1108 -5.05 5.41 26.52
C ASP A 1108 -5.91 6.48 25.84
N ALA A 1109 -7.18 6.17 25.56
CA ALA A 1109 -8.10 7.09 24.88
C ALA A 1109 -8.30 8.43 25.64
N THR A 1110 -7.94 8.51 26.92
CA THR A 1110 -7.99 9.76 27.69
C THR A 1110 -6.80 10.69 27.46
N MET A 1111 -5.78 10.26 26.73
CA MET A 1111 -4.59 11.05 26.40
C MET A 1111 -4.89 12.04 25.29
N LEU A 1112 -4.41 13.28 25.45
CA LEU A 1112 -4.28 14.25 24.37
C LEU A 1112 -2.81 14.34 23.99
N PHE A 1113 -2.46 13.91 22.78
CA PHE A 1113 -1.13 14.10 22.22
C PHE A 1113 -1.03 15.49 21.59
N MET A 1114 0.09 16.16 21.84
CA MET A 1114 0.39 17.52 21.45
C MET A 1114 1.82 17.56 20.92
N THR A 1115 2.02 18.20 19.77
CA THR A 1115 3.30 18.20 19.06
C THR A 1115 3.77 19.62 18.82
N ALA A 1116 5.04 19.89 19.10
CA ALA A 1116 5.70 21.12 18.73
C ALA A 1116 6.54 20.88 17.46
N GLY A 1117 6.29 21.66 16.40
CA GLY A 1117 6.99 21.59 15.12
C GLY A 1117 8.06 22.67 14.99
N TYR A 1118 9.25 22.27 14.54
CA TYR A 1118 10.38 23.13 14.25
C TYR A 1118 10.76 23.01 12.77
N THR A 1119 10.12 23.83 11.93
CA THR A 1119 10.28 23.78 10.46
C THR A 1119 11.70 24.06 9.99
N HIS A 1120 12.42 24.95 10.70
CA HIS A 1120 13.83 25.20 10.45
C HIS A 1120 14.67 24.32 11.37
N TRP A 1121 14.98 23.11 10.90
CA TRP A 1121 15.81 22.13 11.61
C TRP A 1121 16.93 21.56 10.74
N GLY A 1122 16.66 20.97 9.57
CA GLY A 1122 17.72 20.57 8.63
C GLY A 1122 18.79 19.60 9.17
N GLY A 1123 18.57 18.95 10.32
CA GLY A 1123 19.59 18.17 11.04
C GLY A 1123 20.52 18.97 11.97
N GLU A 1124 20.30 20.26 12.21
CA GLU A 1124 21.12 21.09 13.11
C GLU A 1124 20.46 21.28 14.49
N GLU A 1125 21.21 21.84 15.44
CA GLU A 1125 20.71 22.06 16.81
C GLU A 1125 19.51 23.03 16.89
N ILE A 1126 18.58 22.74 17.82
CA ILE A 1126 17.43 23.59 18.18
C ILE A 1126 17.32 23.80 19.69
N ILE A 1127 16.88 25.01 20.08
CA ILE A 1127 16.62 25.39 21.49
C ILE A 1127 15.23 26.03 21.60
N CYS A 1128 14.35 25.49 22.45
CA CYS A 1128 12.97 25.96 22.65
C CYS A 1128 12.48 25.77 24.09
N ASP A 1129 11.49 26.58 24.52
CA ASP A 1129 11.07 26.67 25.92
C ASP A 1129 9.54 26.43 26.14
N PRO A 1130 8.98 25.21 25.98
CA PRO A 1130 7.57 24.95 26.30
C PRO A 1130 7.23 25.21 27.77
N VAL A 1131 5.96 25.61 28.02
CA VAL A 1131 5.50 26.01 29.36
C VAL A 1131 4.23 25.26 29.75
N PHE A 1132 4.26 24.63 30.92
CA PHE A 1132 3.13 23.90 31.52
C PHE A 1132 2.68 24.63 32.78
N VAL A 1133 1.42 25.04 32.84
CA VAL A 1133 0.85 25.81 33.96
C VAL A 1133 -0.32 25.08 34.56
N SER A 1134 -0.33 24.92 35.89
CA SER A 1134 -1.48 24.43 36.66
C SER A 1134 -2.02 25.48 37.62
N TYR A 1135 -3.34 25.53 37.75
CA TYR A 1135 -4.04 26.53 38.55
C TYR A 1135 -4.51 25.95 39.89
N SER A 1136 -3.71 26.16 40.95
CA SER A 1136 -4.09 25.79 42.32
C SER A 1136 -4.90 26.89 42.99
N SER A 1137 -5.94 26.56 43.74
CA SER A 1137 -6.83 27.50 44.43
C SER A 1137 -6.06 28.42 45.38
N SER A 1138 -6.33 29.72 45.34
CA SER A 1138 -5.83 30.68 46.34
C SER A 1138 -6.77 30.85 47.55
N GLN A 1139 -7.98 30.29 47.47
CA GLN A 1139 -8.91 30.21 48.58
C GLN A 1139 -8.44 29.13 49.56
N TYR A 1140 -8.52 29.34 50.88
CA TYR A 1140 -8.29 28.31 51.91
C TYR A 1140 -9.51 28.14 52.82
N SER A 1141 -9.63 26.99 53.49
CA SER A 1141 -10.77 26.63 54.35
C SER A 1141 -10.77 27.35 55.71
N GLY A 1142 -10.77 28.69 55.71
CA GLY A 1142 -10.81 29.53 56.91
C GLY A 1142 -11.66 30.82 56.81
N SER A 1143 -12.02 31.27 55.60
CA SER A 1143 -12.81 32.50 55.42
C SER A 1143 -14.32 32.22 55.43
N SER A 1144 -14.88 31.93 56.60
CA SER A 1144 -16.31 32.16 56.82
C SER A 1144 -16.48 33.53 57.48
N THR A 1145 -16.92 34.52 56.69
CA THR A 1145 -17.34 35.82 57.21
C THR A 1145 -18.63 35.62 58.01
N SER A 1146 -18.51 35.25 59.28
CA SER A 1146 -19.65 35.20 60.19
C SER A 1146 -20.02 36.61 60.64
N THR A 1147 -21.04 37.17 60.00
CA THR A 1147 -21.72 38.39 60.46
C THR A 1147 -22.15 38.21 61.92
N THR A 1148 -21.47 38.91 62.83
CA THR A 1148 -21.69 38.79 64.28
C THR A 1148 -23.01 39.45 64.65
N SER A 1149 -24.04 38.64 64.92
CA SER A 1149 -25.23 39.08 65.66
C SER A 1149 -25.15 38.56 67.10
N THR A 1150 -24.89 39.47 68.02
CA THR A 1150 -24.75 39.20 69.45
C THR A 1150 -26.08 38.73 70.05
N THR A 1151 -26.15 37.46 70.50
CA THR A 1151 -27.12 37.07 71.53
C THR A 1151 -26.51 36.07 72.50
N THR A 1152 -26.59 36.40 73.78
CA THR A 1152 -25.97 35.71 74.90
C THR A 1152 -26.83 34.51 75.35
N SER A 1153 -26.28 33.29 75.40
CA SER A 1153 -26.74 32.24 76.33
C SER A 1153 -25.72 31.11 76.53
N THR A 1154 -25.13 31.08 77.72
CA THR A 1154 -24.73 29.93 78.57
C THR A 1154 -24.30 28.58 77.95
N THR A 1155 -22.99 28.30 78.12
CA THR A 1155 -22.32 27.04 78.51
C THR A 1155 -23.04 25.70 78.40
N THR A 1156 -22.45 24.79 77.61
CA THR A 1156 -22.22 23.38 77.98
C THR A 1156 -20.90 22.89 77.39
N THR A 1157 -20.06 22.32 78.25
CA THR A 1157 -18.78 21.66 77.95
C THR A 1157 -19.03 20.37 77.18
N GLY A 1158 -18.45 20.26 75.98
CA GLY A 1158 -18.32 19.03 75.21
C GLY A 1158 -16.94 18.99 74.57
N THR A 1159 -16.05 18.18 75.12
CA THR A 1159 -14.78 17.81 74.50
C THR A 1159 -15.06 16.99 73.24
N GLY A 1160 -14.91 17.62 72.08
CA GLY A 1160 -14.91 17.00 70.76
C GLY A 1160 -13.87 17.72 69.91
N ASN A 1161 -12.73 17.06 69.71
CA ASN A 1161 -11.65 17.51 68.84
C ASN A 1161 -12.14 17.43 67.37
N PRO A 1162 -12.16 18.52 66.58
CA PRO A 1162 -12.48 18.42 65.16
C PRO A 1162 -11.19 18.05 64.42
N VAL A 1163 -10.89 16.76 64.33
CA VAL A 1163 -9.79 16.28 63.50
C VAL A 1163 -10.32 16.10 62.06
N ASN A 1164 -9.92 17.04 61.20
CA ASN A 1164 -9.76 17.03 59.74
C ASN A 1164 -10.36 15.85 58.95
N GLY A 1165 -11.50 16.05 58.28
CA GLY A 1165 -12.11 15.06 57.39
C GLY A 1165 -11.60 15.07 55.93
N ASN A 1166 -11.16 16.22 55.40
CA ASN A 1166 -10.84 16.33 53.96
C ASN A 1166 -9.47 15.77 53.57
N LEU A 1167 -8.46 15.88 54.44
CA LEU A 1167 -7.14 15.25 54.21
C LEU A 1167 -7.26 13.71 54.21
N TYR A 1168 -8.09 13.13 55.08
CA TYR A 1168 -8.40 11.69 55.06
C TYR A 1168 -9.32 11.28 53.90
N ILE A 1169 -10.02 12.20 53.23
CA ILE A 1169 -10.80 11.90 52.02
C ILE A 1169 -9.88 11.92 50.79
N LEU A 1170 -8.91 12.83 50.73
CA LEU A 1170 -7.87 12.84 49.69
C LEU A 1170 -6.97 11.59 49.82
N VAL A 1171 -6.50 11.29 51.03
CA VAL A 1171 -5.70 10.08 51.33
C VAL A 1171 -6.55 8.81 51.27
N GLY A 1172 -7.79 8.84 51.77
CA GLY A 1172 -8.71 7.71 51.78
C GLY A 1172 -9.29 7.36 50.40
N GLY A 1173 -9.46 8.36 49.52
CA GLY A 1173 -9.81 8.17 48.12
C GLY A 1173 -8.70 7.47 47.34
N ALA A 1174 -7.45 7.88 47.56
CA ALA A 1174 -6.27 7.20 47.01
C ALA A 1174 -6.15 5.75 47.52
N VAL A 1175 -6.39 5.50 48.81
CA VAL A 1175 -6.39 4.14 49.40
C VAL A 1175 -7.56 3.28 48.92
N LEU A 1176 -8.75 3.86 48.70
CA LEU A 1176 -9.92 3.14 48.20
C LEU A 1176 -9.76 2.78 46.71
N ALA A 1177 -9.22 3.69 45.90
CA ALA A 1177 -8.82 3.42 44.52
C ALA A 1177 -7.76 2.31 44.46
N LEU A 1178 -6.78 2.33 45.37
CA LEU A 1178 -5.79 1.25 45.59
C LEU A 1178 -6.45 -0.11 45.87
N VAL A 1179 -7.45 -0.17 46.75
CA VAL A 1179 -8.17 -1.42 47.05
C VAL A 1179 -9.00 -1.88 45.85
N ILE A 1180 -9.61 -0.97 45.09
CA ILE A 1180 -10.36 -1.28 43.87
C ILE A 1180 -9.41 -1.80 42.78
N ILE A 1181 -8.25 -1.17 42.57
CA ILE A 1181 -7.21 -1.62 41.64
C ILE A 1181 -6.63 -2.98 42.07
N MET A 1182 -6.38 -3.20 43.37
CA MET A 1182 -5.97 -4.52 43.89
C MET A 1182 -7.05 -5.60 43.75
N VAL A 1183 -8.33 -5.24 43.79
CA VAL A 1183 -9.45 -6.18 43.62
C VAL A 1183 -9.72 -6.47 42.13
N ILE A 1184 -9.57 -5.48 41.25
CA ILE A 1184 -9.70 -5.61 39.78
C ILE A 1184 -8.51 -6.40 39.22
N SER A 1185 -7.28 -6.10 39.63
CA SER A 1185 -6.07 -6.84 39.22
C SER A 1185 -6.03 -8.29 39.71
N ARG A 1186 -6.74 -8.61 40.81
CA ARG A 1186 -6.88 -9.99 41.30
C ARG A 1186 -8.01 -10.78 40.61
N ARG A 1187 -8.88 -10.10 39.85
CA ARG A 1187 -9.99 -10.72 39.09
C ARG A 1187 -9.68 -10.96 37.61
N ARG A 1188 -8.66 -10.31 37.04
CA ARG A 1188 -8.11 -10.58 35.70
C ARG A 1188 -7.00 -11.65 35.75
N ARG A 1189 -7.35 -12.83 36.27
CA ARG A 1189 -6.55 -14.05 36.21
C ARG A 1189 -7.39 -15.16 35.59
#